data_AF-A0A1W9V715-F1
#
_entry.id   AF-A0A1W9V715-F1
#
_cell.length_a   1.000
_cell.length_b   1.000
_cell.length_c   1.000
_cell.angle_alpha   90.00
_cell.angle_beta   90.00
_cell.angle_gamma   90.00
#
_symmetry.space_group_name_H-M   'P 1'
#
loop_
_entity.id
_entity.type
_entity.pdbx_description
1 polymer ?
#
loop_
_entity_poly.entity_id
_entity_poly.type
_entity_poly.pdbx_seq_one_letter_code
_entity_poly.pdbx_strand_id
1 'polypeptide(L)'
;MDITIDLNKIRQFPMNMVNRIGSMIPQKRNISEGNFPYLNMVSKDGRPLMNETSALNLSAVWNAVDLLSSHIAMLPLILYKRTGSGGKIRAVDHPLYSVLSIEPNELMTSFQMRQASAIHQELWGDTYIWVCRPGNGSIELWPLNPGVTHRDKLNGKIIYRTTVDGQAYEIPKDQMIHIPVMTLNGIDGINPIAKRRRSFTLMQSAEEQAESFYQNSSKPAGIIQLKKALSDEAFNRLRGSWEAFNGGGVHNHHRTAILEEEGEFKPIQFNAEEIQMLGSREFSVTEVARWFNIPPHKIKDLSRSTFSNIEHQNIDYVQDSLLPRLIRIEQAMTKTLLTREEQKEYFIEFLVDGLLRGDSKTRYEVYQLARQNGAMSANEWRQKENMNPIDDPSGDAYFVPLNMIDMKQALLPEEANQENSARGVLPSQQRGLDKRRTITNRFTKKYKTLARNILEEEIPAVRNIISASGENLQELNEALERFYERFAGSVSRMAAGIVQINADEIRSIAQDEVGVAMADSEYEAFINRFVESFGLRYSIRSKQEIKKRETVEEMNAQTDRWKEVRPEQVSQARILVESAVARTVWRSVGVTKIQSVSKGGCCAYCDALDGKVIGIEENFLEPGQFQPDGADAPLKVSSIKSHPPYHDGCVCGIQPVVE
;
A
#
# COMPACT_ATOMS: atom_id res chain seq x y z
N MET A 1 -47.71 21.58 32.87
CA MET A 1 -46.83 22.74 32.64
C MET A 1 -46.41 22.67 31.19
N ASP A 2 -47.20 23.30 30.32
CA ASP A 2 -46.86 23.46 28.91
C ASP A 2 -45.69 24.43 28.80
N ILE A 3 -44.57 23.95 28.26
CA ILE A 3 -43.47 24.81 27.85
C ILE A 3 -43.66 25.05 26.35
N THR A 4 -44.33 26.16 26.04
CA THR A 4 -44.43 26.69 24.69
C THR A 4 -43.04 27.17 24.26
N ILE A 5 -42.45 26.49 23.27
CA ILE A 5 -41.20 26.94 22.64
C ILE A 5 -41.54 28.13 21.75
N ASP A 6 -41.00 29.30 22.09
CA ASP A 6 -41.12 30.53 21.31
C ASP A 6 -40.34 30.40 19.98
N LEU A 7 -41.08 30.01 18.93
CA LEU A 7 -40.57 29.83 17.57
C LEU A 7 -40.04 31.12 16.93
N ASN A 8 -40.20 32.30 17.56
CA ASN A 8 -39.60 33.55 17.07
C ASN A 8 -38.12 33.71 17.46
N LYS A 9 -37.59 32.90 18.38
CA LYS A 9 -36.15 32.92 18.72
C LYS A 9 -35.26 32.05 17.82
N ILE A 10 -35.84 31.26 16.91
CA ILE A 10 -35.10 30.42 15.94
C ILE A 10 -34.88 31.16 14.60
N ARG A 11 -35.36 32.41 14.45
CA ARG A 11 -35.27 33.19 13.20
C ARG A 11 -34.14 34.23 13.12
N GLN A 12 -33.11 34.12 13.95
CA GLN A 12 -31.92 34.96 13.83
C GLN A 12 -30.70 34.08 13.59
N PHE A 13 -30.38 33.87 12.30
CA PHE A 13 -29.15 33.36 11.66
C PHE A 13 -29.61 32.54 10.43
N PRO A 14 -29.34 32.94 9.17
CA PRO A 14 -28.12 33.61 8.69
C PRO A 14 -28.41 34.96 8.01
N MET A 15 -27.85 36.06 8.53
CA MET A 15 -27.89 37.38 7.86
C MET A 15 -26.47 37.95 7.59
N ASN A 16 -25.42 37.15 7.77
CA ASN A 16 -24.04 37.64 7.74
C ASN A 16 -23.44 37.70 6.33
N MET A 17 -23.77 36.75 5.45
CA MET A 17 -23.24 36.71 4.08
C MET A 17 -23.74 37.90 3.24
N VAL A 18 -25.04 38.19 3.26
CA VAL A 18 -25.65 39.29 2.49
C VAL A 18 -25.19 40.67 2.96
N ASN A 19 -25.02 40.89 4.27
CA ASN A 19 -24.59 42.20 4.79
C ASN A 19 -23.11 42.49 4.52
N ARG A 20 -22.24 41.46 4.56
CA ARG A 20 -20.81 41.62 4.21
C ARG A 20 -20.58 41.68 2.71
N ILE A 21 -21.24 40.85 1.91
CA ILE A 21 -21.13 40.87 0.45
C ILE A 21 -21.83 42.11 -0.14
N GLY A 22 -23.02 42.44 0.36
CA GLY A 22 -23.85 43.53 -0.14
C GLY A 22 -23.31 44.95 0.13
N SER A 23 -22.34 45.10 1.04
CA SER A 23 -21.67 46.38 1.30
C SER A 23 -20.44 46.63 0.41
N MET A 24 -20.06 45.68 -0.46
CA MET A 24 -18.74 45.67 -1.12
C MET A 24 -18.77 45.56 -2.68
N ILE A 25 -19.88 45.89 -3.36
CA ILE A 25 -20.01 45.70 -4.83
C ILE A 25 -20.64 46.91 -5.57
N PRO A 26 -20.23 47.21 -6.83
CA PRO A 26 -20.90 48.18 -7.70
C PRO A 26 -22.24 47.66 -8.29
N GLN A 27 -23.30 48.46 -8.14
CA GLN A 27 -24.67 48.36 -8.71
C GLN A 27 -25.48 47.07 -8.48
N LYS A 28 -26.38 47.14 -7.49
CA LYS A 28 -27.60 46.32 -7.44
C LYS A 28 -28.48 46.61 -8.66
N ARG A 29 -28.91 45.59 -9.40
CA ARG A 29 -30.00 45.71 -10.38
C ARG A 29 -31.00 44.57 -10.20
N ASN A 30 -32.28 44.93 -10.19
CA ASN A 30 -33.38 43.98 -10.31
C ASN A 30 -33.36 43.42 -11.73
N ILE A 31 -32.76 42.25 -11.91
CA ILE A 31 -32.89 41.48 -13.14
C ILE A 31 -33.98 40.45 -12.89
N SER A 32 -35.06 40.53 -13.65
CA SER A 32 -36.18 39.58 -13.61
C SER A 32 -35.69 38.14 -13.76
N GLU A 33 -36.24 37.25 -12.94
CA GLU A 33 -36.00 35.80 -12.85
C GLU A 33 -35.46 35.18 -14.15
N GLY A 34 -34.16 34.90 -14.16
CA GLY A 34 -33.51 34.14 -15.22
C GLY A 34 -34.01 32.70 -15.17
N ASN A 35 -34.73 32.28 -16.20
CA ASN A 35 -35.19 30.92 -16.42
C ASN A 35 -33.97 29.97 -16.49
N PHE A 36 -33.69 29.22 -15.43
CA PHE A 36 -32.56 28.29 -15.37
C PHE A 36 -32.89 27.00 -16.14
N PRO A 37 -32.21 26.69 -17.27
CA PRO A 37 -32.66 25.65 -18.20
C PRO A 37 -32.51 24.21 -17.69
N TYR A 38 -31.83 23.97 -16.57
CA TYR A 38 -31.50 22.61 -16.10
C TYR A 38 -32.36 22.10 -14.94
N LEU A 39 -33.07 22.98 -14.23
CA LEU A 39 -33.69 22.63 -12.95
C LEU A 39 -35.02 21.85 -13.11
N ASN A 40 -35.68 21.93 -14.27
CA ASN A 40 -37.04 21.39 -14.49
C ASN A 40 -37.19 20.65 -15.82
N MET A 41 -36.16 19.96 -16.31
CA MET A 41 -36.29 19.16 -17.52
C MET A 41 -36.94 17.80 -17.20
N VAL A 42 -38.02 17.49 -17.91
CA VAL A 42 -38.79 16.25 -17.78
C VAL A 42 -38.57 15.42 -19.05
N SER A 43 -38.46 14.10 -18.91
CA SER A 43 -38.37 13.18 -20.04
C SER A 43 -39.69 13.13 -20.83
N LYS A 44 -39.67 12.53 -22.02
CA LYS A 44 -40.89 12.38 -22.86
C LYS A 44 -42.01 11.59 -22.16
N ASP A 45 -41.67 10.75 -21.19
CA ASP A 45 -42.55 9.93 -20.37
C ASP A 45 -42.91 10.57 -19.01
N GLY A 46 -42.60 11.85 -18.81
CA GLY A 46 -43.05 12.61 -17.62
C GLY A 46 -42.19 12.44 -16.38
N ARG A 47 -41.06 11.72 -16.46
CA ARG A 47 -40.15 11.51 -15.32
C ARG A 47 -39.14 12.65 -15.19
N PRO A 48 -38.73 13.03 -13.97
CA PRO A 48 -37.65 14.00 -13.78
C PRO A 48 -36.38 13.51 -14.50
N LEU A 49 -35.76 14.35 -15.33
CA LEU A 49 -34.48 13.98 -15.92
C LEU A 49 -33.40 13.91 -14.84
N MET A 50 -32.49 12.96 -15.00
CA MET A 50 -31.32 12.84 -14.15
C MET A 50 -30.51 14.16 -14.18
N ASN A 51 -30.29 14.72 -13.00
CA ASN A 51 -29.55 15.94 -12.71
C ASN A 51 -28.52 15.68 -11.60
N GLU A 52 -27.77 16.70 -11.23
CA GLU A 52 -26.65 16.61 -10.30
C GLU A 52 -27.08 16.11 -8.92
N THR A 53 -28.23 16.56 -8.44
CA THR A 53 -28.79 16.16 -7.15
C THR A 53 -29.36 14.74 -7.20
N SER A 54 -30.14 14.40 -8.23
CA SER A 54 -30.72 13.05 -8.34
C SER A 54 -29.66 11.99 -8.60
N ALA A 55 -28.56 12.33 -9.26
CA ALA A 55 -27.45 11.40 -9.52
C ALA A 55 -26.78 10.94 -8.23
N LEU A 56 -26.73 11.79 -7.21
CA LEU A 56 -26.20 11.46 -5.89
C LEU A 56 -27.06 10.42 -5.13
N ASN A 57 -28.30 10.14 -5.57
CA ASN A 57 -29.09 9.05 -4.98
C ASN A 57 -28.56 7.67 -5.38
N LEU A 58 -27.79 7.57 -6.47
CA LEU A 58 -27.13 6.32 -6.86
C LEU A 58 -25.90 6.10 -5.97
N SER A 59 -25.90 4.99 -5.22
CA SER A 59 -24.86 4.68 -4.21
C SER A 59 -23.44 4.75 -4.75
N ALA A 60 -23.20 4.22 -5.95
CA ALA A 60 -21.88 4.26 -6.60
C ALA A 60 -21.46 5.70 -6.99
N VAL A 61 -22.40 6.54 -7.43
CA VAL A 61 -22.13 7.95 -7.77
C VAL A 61 -21.82 8.75 -6.50
N TRP A 62 -22.62 8.58 -5.44
CA TRP A 62 -22.35 9.17 -4.13
C TRP A 62 -20.93 8.82 -3.66
N ASN A 63 -20.58 7.53 -3.68
CA ASN A 63 -19.28 7.09 -3.21
C ASN A 63 -18.12 7.61 -4.08
N ALA A 64 -18.27 7.66 -5.41
CA ALA A 64 -17.27 8.22 -6.30
C ALA A 64 -17.02 9.72 -6.04
N VAL A 65 -18.09 10.51 -5.89
CA VAL A 65 -18.02 11.95 -5.62
C VAL A 65 -17.44 12.21 -4.22
N ASP A 66 -17.91 11.50 -3.21
CA ASP A 66 -17.40 11.61 -1.84
C ASP A 66 -15.91 11.24 -1.75
N LEU A 67 -15.50 10.12 -2.36
CA LEU A 67 -14.12 9.68 -2.39
C LEU A 67 -13.20 10.72 -3.03
N LEU A 68 -13.51 11.15 -4.26
CA LEU A 68 -12.68 12.12 -5.00
C LEU A 68 -12.62 13.45 -4.24
N SER A 69 -13.76 13.97 -3.80
CA SER A 69 -13.82 15.28 -3.14
C SER A 69 -13.12 15.26 -1.78
N SER A 70 -13.28 14.21 -0.98
CA SER A 70 -12.60 14.04 0.31
C SER A 70 -11.09 13.85 0.13
N HIS A 71 -10.67 13.10 -0.89
CA HIS A 71 -9.25 12.92 -1.18
C HIS A 71 -8.57 14.21 -1.66
N ILE A 72 -9.27 15.06 -2.42
CA ILE A 72 -8.77 16.37 -2.80
C ILE A 72 -8.76 17.31 -1.58
N ALA A 73 -9.81 17.28 -0.77
CA ALA A 73 -9.96 18.16 0.38
C ALA A 73 -8.91 17.91 1.48
N MET A 74 -8.52 16.65 1.71
CA MET A 74 -7.51 16.30 2.71
C MET A 74 -6.10 16.76 2.34
N LEU A 75 -5.83 17.05 1.07
CA LEU A 75 -4.52 17.54 0.64
C LEU A 75 -4.35 19.00 1.03
N PRO A 76 -3.26 19.36 1.74
CA PRO A 76 -2.94 20.75 2.01
C PRO A 76 -2.70 21.51 0.70
N LEU A 77 -3.40 22.63 0.53
CA LEU A 77 -3.17 23.57 -0.56
C LEU A 77 -2.31 24.72 -0.04
N ILE A 78 -1.08 24.81 -0.54
CA ILE A 78 -0.04 25.64 0.05
C ILE A 78 0.43 26.68 -0.96
N LEU A 79 0.60 27.92 -0.47
CA LEU A 79 1.32 28.95 -1.20
C LEU A 79 2.82 28.82 -0.91
N TYR A 80 3.61 28.69 -1.96
CA TYR A 80 5.06 28.61 -1.90
C TYR A 80 5.72 29.84 -2.51
N LYS A 81 6.88 30.22 -1.99
CA LYS A 81 7.85 31.16 -2.59
C LYS A 81 9.01 30.38 -3.20
N ARG A 82 9.37 30.69 -4.44
CA ARG A 82 10.53 30.14 -5.16
C ARG A 82 11.82 30.70 -4.57
N THR A 83 12.85 29.86 -4.45
CA THR A 83 14.20 30.27 -4.03
C THR A 83 15.19 30.16 -5.20
N GLY A 84 16.28 30.93 -5.15
CA GLY A 84 17.22 31.10 -6.28
C GLY A 84 17.95 29.83 -6.76
N SER A 85 17.91 28.75 -5.98
CA SER A 85 18.51 27.44 -6.30
C SER A 85 17.49 26.40 -6.80
N GLY A 86 16.27 26.81 -7.18
CA GLY A 86 15.21 25.88 -7.60
C GLY A 86 14.41 25.26 -6.45
N GLY A 87 14.68 25.66 -5.22
CA GLY A 87 13.90 25.27 -4.05
C GLY A 87 12.59 26.05 -3.90
N LYS A 88 11.78 25.63 -2.93
CA LYS A 88 10.55 26.30 -2.51
C LYS A 88 10.44 26.34 -0.98
N ILE A 89 9.91 27.43 -0.45
CA ILE A 89 9.58 27.61 0.98
C ILE A 89 8.11 28.01 1.12
N ARG A 90 7.48 27.64 2.24
CA ARG A 90 6.08 28.03 2.52
C ARG A 90 6.01 29.54 2.73
N ALA A 91 5.12 30.22 2.02
CA ALA A 91 4.97 31.67 2.09
C ALA A 91 4.08 32.09 3.28
N VAL A 92 4.46 31.73 4.51
CA VAL A 92 3.63 31.90 5.71
C VAL A 92 3.25 33.35 6.00
N ASP A 93 4.10 34.30 5.60
CA ASP A 93 3.88 35.74 5.80
C ASP A 93 2.95 36.37 4.76
N HIS A 94 2.57 35.62 3.71
CA HIS A 94 1.70 36.12 2.65
C HIS A 94 0.22 35.97 3.04
N PRO A 95 -0.64 37.00 2.87
CA PRO A 95 -2.05 36.93 3.28
C PRO A 95 -2.84 35.74 2.72
N LEU A 96 -2.59 35.35 1.47
CA LEU A 96 -3.21 34.17 0.86
C LEU A 96 -2.84 32.83 1.53
N TYR A 97 -1.75 32.75 2.29
CA TYR A 97 -1.34 31.50 2.91
C TYR A 97 -2.38 30.99 3.90
N SER A 98 -2.86 31.84 4.82
CA SER A 98 -3.91 31.45 5.78
C SER A 98 -5.25 31.17 5.10
N VAL A 99 -5.59 31.94 4.06
CA VAL A 99 -6.82 31.77 3.26
C VAL A 99 -6.85 30.40 2.58
N LEU A 100 -5.73 29.98 1.98
CA LEU A 100 -5.65 28.71 1.26
C LEU A 100 -5.42 27.51 2.19
N SER A 101 -4.75 27.68 3.31
CA SER A 101 -4.38 26.55 4.18
C SER A 101 -5.30 26.33 5.38
N ILE A 102 -5.94 27.38 5.91
CA ILE A 102 -6.69 27.34 7.18
C ILE A 102 -8.16 27.67 6.94
N GLU A 103 -8.45 28.93 6.60
CA GLU A 103 -9.80 29.50 6.64
C GLU A 103 -10.02 30.45 5.45
N PRO A 104 -10.70 30.02 4.38
CA PRO A 104 -10.97 30.84 3.20
C PRO A 104 -11.98 31.96 3.45
N ASN A 105 -12.84 31.81 4.46
CA ASN A 105 -13.83 32.78 4.92
C ASN A 105 -14.36 32.35 6.29
N GLU A 106 -15.12 33.22 6.95
CA GLU A 106 -15.61 33.01 8.32
C GLU A 106 -16.56 31.82 8.53
N LEU A 107 -17.11 31.23 7.47
CA LEU A 107 -18.12 30.17 7.57
C LEU A 107 -17.56 28.77 7.34
N MET A 108 -16.39 28.65 6.72
CA MET A 108 -15.88 27.35 6.31
C MET A 108 -14.36 27.26 6.44
N THR A 109 -13.90 26.05 6.74
CA THR A 109 -12.50 25.67 6.69
C THR A 109 -12.03 25.52 5.25
N SER A 110 -10.71 25.58 5.04
CA SER A 110 -10.16 25.37 3.71
C SER A 110 -10.41 23.95 3.18
N PHE A 111 -10.52 22.95 4.07
CA PHE A 111 -10.97 21.60 3.69
C PHE A 111 -12.34 21.65 3.01
N GLN A 112 -13.33 22.30 3.63
CA GLN A 112 -14.70 22.39 3.10
C GLN A 112 -14.76 23.13 1.75
N MET A 113 -13.99 24.21 1.59
CA MET A 113 -13.91 24.93 0.32
C MET A 113 -13.34 24.06 -0.81
N ARG A 114 -12.26 23.31 -0.53
CA ARG A 114 -11.68 22.38 -1.50
C ARG A 114 -12.60 21.22 -1.82
N GLN A 115 -13.30 20.69 -0.81
CA GLN A 115 -14.29 19.65 -1.00
C GLN A 115 -15.44 20.12 -1.90
N ALA A 116 -16.02 21.29 -1.61
CA ALA A 116 -17.06 21.90 -2.44
C ALA A 116 -16.56 22.14 -3.87
N SER A 117 -15.32 22.63 -4.01
CA SER A 117 -14.70 22.87 -5.32
C SER A 117 -14.53 21.59 -6.14
N ALA A 118 -14.20 20.47 -5.50
CA ALA A 118 -14.09 19.16 -6.13
C ALA A 118 -15.47 18.59 -6.49
N ILE A 119 -16.47 18.70 -5.60
CA ILE A 119 -17.86 18.30 -5.88
C ILE A 119 -18.39 19.06 -7.10
N HIS A 120 -18.12 20.37 -7.19
CA HIS A 120 -18.54 21.19 -8.33
C HIS A 120 -17.92 20.71 -9.65
N GLN A 121 -16.65 20.30 -9.66
CA GLN A 121 -16.00 19.71 -10.82
C GLN A 121 -16.67 18.40 -11.25
N GLU A 122 -16.98 17.51 -10.30
CA GLU A 122 -17.52 16.19 -10.60
C GLU A 122 -18.98 16.19 -11.05
N LEU A 123 -19.77 17.16 -10.57
CA LEU A 123 -21.21 17.21 -10.84
C LEU A 123 -21.57 18.20 -11.95
N TRP A 124 -21.05 19.42 -11.92
CA TRP A 124 -21.40 20.47 -12.88
C TRP A 124 -20.35 20.69 -13.96
N GLY A 125 -19.12 20.17 -13.78
CA GLY A 125 -18.02 20.35 -14.74
C GLY A 125 -17.42 21.75 -14.75
N ASP A 126 -17.97 22.65 -13.94
CA ASP A 126 -17.50 24.00 -13.71
C ASP A 126 -17.51 24.29 -12.21
N THR A 127 -16.43 24.89 -11.71
CA THR A 127 -16.35 25.42 -10.35
C THR A 127 -16.16 26.92 -10.39
N TYR A 128 -16.97 27.63 -9.61
CA TYR A 128 -16.92 29.08 -9.46
C TYR A 128 -16.60 29.42 -8.01
N ILE A 129 -15.58 30.25 -7.79
CA ILE A 129 -15.21 30.76 -6.48
C ILE A 129 -15.05 32.26 -6.60
N TRP A 130 -15.89 32.99 -5.88
CA TRP A 130 -15.80 34.44 -5.79
C TRP A 130 -14.67 34.85 -4.86
N VAL A 131 -13.77 35.68 -5.39
CA VAL A 131 -12.70 36.33 -4.65
C VAL A 131 -13.20 37.68 -4.14
N CYS A 132 -13.54 37.75 -2.86
CA CYS A 132 -13.89 38.99 -2.19
C CYS A 132 -12.63 39.60 -1.57
N ARG A 133 -12.47 40.91 -1.72
CA ARG A 133 -11.35 41.67 -1.12
C ARG A 133 -11.92 42.85 -0.33
N PRO A 134 -12.29 42.64 0.94
CA PRO A 134 -12.81 43.70 1.79
C PRO A 134 -11.79 44.84 1.95
N GLY A 135 -12.28 46.05 2.22
CA GLY A 135 -11.44 47.26 2.32
C GLY A 135 -10.41 47.27 3.48
N ASN A 136 -10.42 46.24 4.33
CA ASN A 136 -9.43 46.01 5.38
C ASN A 136 -8.18 45.24 4.87
N GLY A 137 -8.14 44.88 3.58
CA GLY A 137 -7.03 44.15 2.97
C GLY A 137 -7.09 42.63 3.14
N SER A 138 -8.17 42.07 3.72
CA SER A 138 -8.37 40.61 3.75
C SER A 138 -8.74 40.08 2.36
N ILE A 139 -8.53 38.77 2.16
CA ILE A 139 -8.95 38.07 0.96
C ILE A 139 -9.84 36.93 1.43
N GLU A 140 -11.02 36.81 0.84
CA GLU A 140 -11.98 35.76 1.14
C GLU A 140 -12.36 35.01 -0.14
N LEU A 141 -12.53 33.70 -0.03
CA LEU A 141 -12.88 32.82 -1.13
C LEU A 141 -14.24 32.17 -0.86
N TRP A 142 -15.21 32.43 -1.73
CA TRP A 142 -16.59 31.98 -1.57
C TRP A 142 -16.99 31.07 -2.74
N PRO A 143 -17.04 29.74 -2.55
CA PRO A 143 -17.58 28.82 -3.55
C PRO A 143 -19.03 29.17 -3.87
N LEU A 144 -19.34 29.28 -5.17
CA LEU A 144 -20.68 29.56 -5.65
C LEU A 144 -21.30 28.30 -6.25
N ASN A 145 -22.60 28.14 -6.09
CA ASN A 145 -23.35 27.06 -6.70
C ASN A 145 -23.30 27.18 -8.24
N PRO A 146 -22.71 26.21 -8.97
CA PRO A 146 -22.64 26.27 -10.42
C PRO A 146 -24.00 26.15 -11.12
N GLY A 147 -25.00 25.56 -10.46
CA GLY A 147 -26.36 25.45 -11.00
C GLY A 147 -27.06 26.79 -11.24
N VAL A 148 -26.60 27.85 -10.58
CA VAL A 148 -27.12 29.23 -10.73
C VAL A 148 -26.05 30.23 -11.12
N THR A 149 -24.81 29.79 -11.36
CA THR A 149 -23.67 30.64 -11.72
C THR A 149 -23.23 30.36 -13.14
N HIS A 150 -23.13 31.39 -13.97
CA HIS A 150 -22.68 31.23 -15.36
C HIS A 150 -21.92 32.46 -15.83
N ARG A 151 -21.02 32.23 -16.80
CA ARG A 151 -20.31 33.31 -17.49
C ARG A 151 -21.24 34.01 -18.46
N ASP A 152 -21.13 35.33 -18.52
CA ASP A 152 -21.82 36.16 -19.51
C ASP A 152 -20.92 37.30 -20.01
N LYS A 153 -21.45 38.15 -20.88
CA LYS A 153 -20.80 39.35 -21.40
C LYS A 153 -21.66 40.58 -21.13
N LEU A 154 -21.06 41.59 -20.50
CA LEU A 154 -21.65 42.92 -20.34
C LEU A 154 -20.75 43.93 -21.03
N ASN A 155 -21.29 44.66 -22.02
CA ASN A 155 -20.55 45.64 -22.82
C ASN A 155 -19.25 45.08 -23.41
N GLY A 156 -19.28 43.82 -23.87
CA GLY A 156 -18.11 43.12 -24.43
C GLY A 156 -17.08 42.62 -23.41
N LYS A 157 -17.23 42.95 -22.13
CA LYS A 157 -16.39 42.43 -21.03
C LYS A 157 -17.01 41.16 -20.45
N ILE A 158 -16.15 40.21 -20.10
CA ILE A 158 -16.57 38.97 -19.44
C ILE A 158 -16.96 39.29 -18.00
N ILE A 159 -18.15 38.86 -17.61
CA ILE A 159 -18.67 38.88 -16.24
C ILE A 159 -19.22 37.50 -15.87
N TYR A 160 -19.53 37.29 -14.60
CA TYR A 160 -20.26 36.12 -14.12
C TYR A 160 -21.54 36.58 -13.44
N ARG A 161 -22.64 35.91 -13.75
CA ARG A 161 -23.92 36.14 -13.07
C ARG A 161 -24.21 34.99 -12.14
N THR A 162 -24.63 35.31 -10.93
CA THR A 162 -25.03 34.33 -9.91
C THR A 162 -26.19 34.85 -9.08
N THR A 163 -26.87 33.95 -8.37
CA THR A 163 -27.88 34.29 -7.38
C THR A 163 -27.46 33.75 -6.02
N VAL A 164 -27.36 34.64 -5.03
CA VAL A 164 -27.03 34.30 -3.64
C VAL A 164 -28.16 34.83 -2.75
N ASP A 165 -28.75 33.95 -1.94
CA ASP A 165 -29.89 34.27 -1.05
C ASP A 165 -31.04 35.01 -1.77
N GLY A 166 -31.34 34.60 -3.01
CA GLY A 166 -32.39 35.19 -3.85
C GLY A 166 -32.03 36.53 -4.50
N GLN A 167 -30.81 37.03 -4.32
CA GLN A 167 -30.33 38.26 -4.95
C GLN A 167 -29.36 37.98 -6.09
N ALA A 168 -29.56 38.66 -7.22
CA ALA A 168 -28.69 38.55 -8.38
C ALA A 168 -27.43 39.42 -8.23
N TYR A 169 -26.28 38.86 -8.60
CA TYR A 169 -24.98 39.53 -8.58
C TYR A 169 -24.29 39.42 -9.93
N GLU A 170 -23.63 40.50 -10.35
CA GLU A 170 -22.70 40.52 -11.50
C GLU A 170 -21.27 40.66 -10.98
N ILE A 171 -20.46 39.62 -11.17
CA ILE A 171 -19.10 39.53 -10.64
C ILE A 171 -18.11 39.72 -11.80
N PRO A 172 -17.19 40.70 -11.70
CA PRO A 172 -16.13 40.89 -12.68
C PRO A 172 -15.21 39.67 -12.83
N LYS A 173 -14.63 39.49 -14.01
CA LYS A 173 -13.75 38.35 -14.31
C LYS A 173 -12.55 38.22 -13.36
N ASP A 174 -11.97 39.34 -12.93
CA ASP A 174 -10.83 39.41 -12.01
C ASP A 174 -11.18 39.06 -10.56
N GLN A 175 -12.46 38.98 -10.24
CA GLN A 175 -12.97 38.55 -8.93
C GLN A 175 -13.56 37.13 -8.96
N MET A 176 -13.37 36.39 -10.06
CA MET A 176 -13.91 35.04 -10.20
C MET A 176 -12.81 34.06 -10.55
N ILE A 177 -12.58 33.07 -9.67
CA ILE A 177 -11.88 31.85 -10.04
C ILE A 177 -12.91 30.95 -10.74
N HIS A 178 -12.68 30.69 -12.02
CA HIS A 178 -13.47 29.73 -12.80
C HIS A 178 -12.58 28.57 -13.21
N ILE A 179 -12.95 27.35 -12.77
CA ILE A 179 -12.24 26.11 -13.08
C ILE A 179 -13.16 25.23 -13.93
N PRO A 180 -12.99 25.23 -15.26
CA PRO A 180 -13.69 24.30 -16.11
C PRO A 180 -12.96 22.94 -16.16
N VAL A 181 -13.70 21.84 -16.10
CA VAL A 181 -13.16 20.48 -16.15
C VAL A 181 -12.88 20.08 -17.61
N MET A 182 -13.83 19.45 -18.28
CA MET A 182 -13.69 19.06 -19.68
C MET A 182 -14.29 20.17 -20.54
N THR A 183 -13.54 20.70 -21.50
CA THR A 183 -14.01 21.80 -22.36
C THR A 183 -13.84 21.44 -23.83
N LEU A 184 -14.73 21.94 -24.69
CA LEU A 184 -14.57 21.86 -26.15
C LEU A 184 -13.95 23.13 -26.74
N ASN A 185 -14.10 24.25 -26.04
CA ASN A 185 -13.65 25.57 -26.47
C ASN A 185 -12.50 26.13 -25.63
N GLY A 186 -12.04 25.40 -24.60
CA GLY A 186 -11.03 25.86 -23.65
C GLY A 186 -11.54 26.84 -22.57
N ILE A 187 -12.84 27.12 -22.52
CA ILE A 187 -13.40 28.17 -21.66
C ILE A 187 -14.56 27.71 -20.77
N ASP A 188 -15.49 26.90 -21.27
CA ASP A 188 -16.65 26.40 -20.51
C ASP A 188 -16.56 24.90 -20.29
N GLY A 189 -16.86 24.47 -19.06
CA GLY A 189 -17.00 23.08 -18.71
C GLY A 189 -18.20 22.43 -19.39
N ILE A 190 -18.04 21.17 -19.77
CA ILE A 190 -19.14 20.28 -20.10
C ILE A 190 -19.65 19.71 -18.79
N ASN A 191 -20.95 19.88 -18.54
CA ASN A 191 -21.60 19.25 -17.41
C ASN A 191 -21.55 17.71 -17.51
N PRO A 192 -20.82 17.04 -16.59
CA PRO A 192 -20.58 15.60 -16.68
C PRO A 192 -21.86 14.79 -16.43
N ILE A 193 -22.71 15.19 -15.49
CA ILE A 193 -23.96 14.48 -15.20
C ILE A 193 -24.91 14.58 -16.39
N ALA A 194 -25.07 15.77 -16.98
CA ALA A 194 -25.86 15.98 -18.17
C ALA A 194 -25.34 15.15 -19.37
N LYS A 195 -24.01 15.04 -19.51
CA LYS A 195 -23.38 14.23 -20.57
C LYS A 195 -23.61 12.72 -20.38
N ARG A 196 -23.67 12.26 -19.12
CA ARG A 196 -23.82 10.85 -18.71
C ARG A 196 -25.25 10.44 -18.40
N ARG A 197 -26.20 11.37 -18.56
CA ARG A 197 -27.59 11.26 -18.14
C ARG A 197 -28.23 9.91 -18.47
N ARG A 198 -28.04 9.43 -19.70
CA ARG A 198 -28.64 8.17 -20.17
C ARG A 198 -28.15 6.94 -19.38
N SER A 199 -26.85 6.86 -19.08
CA SER A 199 -26.29 5.76 -18.30
C SER A 199 -26.89 5.74 -16.89
N PHE A 200 -26.89 6.89 -16.20
CA PHE A 200 -27.43 6.97 -14.84
C PHE A 200 -28.94 6.79 -14.78
N THR A 201 -29.70 7.28 -15.76
CA THR A 201 -31.14 6.99 -15.86
C THR A 201 -31.41 5.50 -16.06
N LEU A 202 -30.58 4.80 -16.85
CA LEU A 202 -30.70 3.35 -17.02
C LEU A 202 -30.43 2.61 -15.69
N MET A 203 -29.40 3.02 -14.95
CA MET A 203 -29.08 2.45 -13.64
C MET A 203 -30.24 2.65 -12.65
N GLN A 204 -30.77 3.88 -12.56
CA GLN A 204 -31.93 4.19 -11.72
C GLN A 204 -33.14 3.35 -12.12
N SER A 205 -33.42 3.20 -13.42
CA SER A 205 -34.54 2.39 -13.91
C SER A 205 -34.38 0.92 -13.55
N ALA A 206 -33.16 0.39 -13.56
CA ALA A 206 -32.87 -0.98 -13.12
C ALA A 206 -33.06 -1.16 -11.61
N GLU A 207 -32.72 -0.15 -10.80
CA GLU A 207 -33.00 -0.15 -9.36
C GLU A 207 -34.50 -0.08 -9.06
N GLU A 208 -35.25 0.78 -9.76
CA GLU A 208 -36.72 0.87 -9.66
C GLU A 208 -37.39 -0.42 -10.12
N GLN A 209 -36.90 -1.05 -11.19
CA GLN A 209 -37.39 -2.34 -11.64
C GLN A 209 -37.12 -3.42 -10.60
N ALA A 210 -35.93 -3.43 -9.99
CA ALA A 210 -35.61 -4.34 -8.91
C ALA A 210 -36.49 -4.10 -7.68
N GLU A 211 -36.69 -2.85 -7.29
CA GLU A 211 -37.57 -2.47 -6.19
C GLU A 211 -39.01 -2.90 -6.45
N SER A 212 -39.57 -2.57 -7.62
CA SER A 212 -40.90 -3.01 -8.04
C SER A 212 -40.99 -4.54 -8.08
N PHE A 213 -39.95 -5.21 -8.58
CA PHE A 213 -39.87 -6.65 -8.58
C PHE A 213 -39.90 -7.19 -7.15
N TYR A 214 -39.15 -6.66 -6.19
CA TYR A 214 -39.16 -7.14 -4.80
C TYR A 214 -40.43 -6.76 -4.04
N GLN A 215 -41.00 -5.57 -4.27
CA GLN A 215 -42.27 -5.14 -3.68
C GLN A 215 -43.45 -5.97 -4.20
N ASN A 216 -43.47 -6.25 -5.51
CA ASN A 216 -44.53 -7.02 -6.15
C ASN A 216 -44.26 -8.53 -6.19
N SER A 217 -43.04 -8.99 -5.87
CA SER A 217 -42.70 -10.42 -5.70
C SER A 217 -43.20 -10.95 -4.35
N SER A 218 -44.47 -10.70 -4.06
CA SER A 218 -45.34 -11.76 -3.55
C SER A 218 -45.54 -12.80 -4.67
N LYS A 219 -44.45 -13.37 -5.21
CA LYS A 219 -44.56 -14.58 -6.03
C LYS A 219 -45.14 -15.64 -5.09
N PRO A 220 -46.24 -16.32 -5.46
CA PRO A 220 -46.63 -17.51 -4.74
C PRO A 220 -45.41 -18.43 -4.67
N ALA A 221 -45.06 -18.96 -3.50
CA ALA A 221 -43.92 -19.89 -3.37
C ALA A 221 -44.03 -21.09 -4.33
N GLY A 222 -45.24 -21.37 -4.81
CA GLY A 222 -45.52 -22.23 -5.95
C GLY A 222 -47.01 -22.14 -6.32
N ILE A 223 -47.37 -22.87 -7.37
CA ILE A 223 -48.75 -23.03 -7.81
C ILE A 223 -49.25 -24.38 -7.34
N ILE A 224 -50.42 -24.43 -6.69
CA ILE A 224 -51.12 -25.69 -6.43
C ILE A 224 -51.98 -26.00 -7.65
N GLN A 225 -51.61 -27.05 -8.38
CA GLN A 225 -52.38 -27.53 -9.53
C GLN A 225 -53.33 -28.64 -9.09
N LEU A 226 -54.62 -28.47 -9.36
CA LEU A 226 -55.67 -29.43 -9.06
C LEU A 226 -56.17 -30.08 -10.36
N LYS A 227 -56.47 -31.38 -10.32
CA LYS A 227 -56.94 -32.14 -11.51
C LYS A 227 -58.44 -32.01 -11.77
N LYS A 228 -59.21 -31.56 -10.78
CA LYS A 228 -60.67 -31.40 -10.84
C LYS A 228 -61.07 -30.04 -10.28
N ALA A 229 -62.22 -29.53 -10.74
CA ALA A 229 -62.81 -28.33 -10.17
C ALA A 229 -63.28 -28.62 -8.72
N LEU A 230 -62.96 -27.71 -7.80
CA LEU A 230 -63.43 -27.75 -6.42
C LEU A 230 -64.79 -27.06 -6.30
N SER A 231 -65.59 -27.45 -5.31
CA SER A 231 -66.71 -26.63 -4.84
C SER A 231 -66.20 -25.38 -4.13
N ASP A 232 -67.02 -24.33 -4.06
CA ASP A 232 -66.65 -23.05 -3.42
C ASP A 232 -66.26 -23.24 -1.94
N GLU A 233 -66.91 -24.17 -1.22
CA GLU A 233 -66.56 -24.51 0.16
C GLU A 233 -65.19 -25.18 0.27
N ALA A 234 -64.87 -26.11 -0.63
CA ALA A 234 -63.58 -26.80 -0.65
C ALA A 234 -62.45 -25.85 -1.07
N PHE A 235 -62.70 -24.95 -2.02
CA PHE A 235 -61.75 -23.92 -2.42
C PHE A 235 -61.41 -22.96 -1.28
N ASN A 236 -62.41 -22.45 -0.56
CA ASN A 236 -62.19 -21.54 0.56
C ASN A 236 -61.47 -22.22 1.73
N ARG A 237 -61.73 -23.51 1.99
CA ARG A 237 -60.99 -24.30 2.98
C ARG A 237 -59.52 -24.46 2.60
N LEU A 238 -59.24 -24.83 1.34
CA LEU A 238 -57.88 -24.99 0.82
C LEU A 238 -57.11 -23.66 0.83
N ARG A 239 -57.77 -22.57 0.46
CA ARG A 239 -57.19 -21.22 0.53
C ARG A 239 -56.85 -20.84 1.97
N GLY A 240 -57.77 -21.07 2.91
CA GLY A 240 -57.54 -20.79 4.33
C GLY A 240 -56.39 -21.61 4.93
N SER A 241 -56.26 -22.89 4.56
CA SER A 241 -55.14 -23.72 5.03
C SER A 241 -53.80 -23.27 4.43
N TRP A 242 -53.80 -22.86 3.16
CA TRP A 242 -52.62 -22.34 2.46
C TRP A 242 -52.16 -20.98 3.02
N GLU A 243 -53.08 -20.07 3.29
CA GLU A 243 -52.80 -18.76 3.88
C GLU A 243 -52.34 -18.90 5.34
N ALA A 244 -52.91 -19.82 6.13
CA ALA A 244 -52.42 -20.12 7.49
C ALA A 244 -51.01 -20.71 7.50
N PHE A 245 -50.64 -21.45 6.45
CA PHE A 245 -49.32 -22.04 6.30
C PHE A 245 -48.26 -21.02 5.85
N ASN A 246 -48.58 -20.20 4.83
CA ASN A 246 -47.63 -19.26 4.22
C ASN A 246 -47.67 -17.82 4.79
N GLY A 247 -48.72 -17.43 5.50
CA GLY A 247 -48.93 -16.06 5.98
C GLY A 247 -48.22 -15.69 7.29
N GLY A 248 -47.38 -16.58 7.83
CA GLY A 248 -46.87 -16.49 9.21
C GLY A 248 -45.35 -16.31 9.36
N GLY A 249 -44.72 -15.43 8.56
CA GLY A 249 -43.33 -15.00 8.76
C GLY A 249 -42.27 -16.12 8.89
N VAL A 250 -41.07 -15.74 9.34
CA VAL A 250 -39.87 -16.61 9.37
C VAL A 250 -40.06 -17.92 10.18
N HIS A 251 -41.08 -17.99 11.05
CA HIS A 251 -41.33 -19.14 11.93
C HIS A 251 -42.08 -20.32 11.28
N ASN A 252 -42.58 -20.18 10.04
CA ASN A 252 -43.34 -21.24 9.36
C ASN A 252 -42.55 -22.04 8.30
N HIS A 253 -41.27 -21.74 8.06
CA HIS A 253 -40.48 -22.29 6.94
C HIS A 253 -40.10 -23.80 7.00
N HIS A 254 -40.53 -24.55 8.01
CA HIS A 254 -40.21 -25.99 8.16
C HIS A 254 -41.41 -26.89 8.42
N ARG A 255 -42.63 -26.39 8.22
CA ARG A 255 -43.82 -27.25 8.30
C ARG A 255 -43.98 -28.05 7.01
N THR A 256 -44.56 -29.23 7.08
CA THR A 256 -44.90 -30.02 5.89
C THR A 256 -46.26 -29.57 5.38
N ALA A 257 -46.34 -29.08 4.14
CA ALA A 257 -47.60 -28.74 3.51
C ALA A 257 -48.36 -30.03 3.14
N ILE A 258 -49.62 -30.14 3.57
CA ILE A 258 -50.50 -31.24 3.17
C ILE A 258 -51.40 -30.73 2.04
N LEU A 259 -51.44 -31.47 0.93
CA LEU A 259 -52.27 -31.14 -0.23
C LEU A 259 -53.43 -32.13 -0.31
N GLU A 260 -54.66 -31.63 -0.33
CA GLU A 260 -55.89 -32.42 -0.49
C GLU A 260 -56.19 -32.69 -1.99
N GLU A 261 -57.04 -33.68 -2.30
CA GLU A 261 -57.63 -33.90 -3.64
C GLU A 261 -56.64 -34.07 -4.80
N GLU A 262 -55.53 -34.79 -4.58
CA GLU A 262 -54.44 -34.96 -5.56
C GLU A 262 -53.80 -33.65 -6.06
N GLY A 263 -53.82 -32.60 -5.22
CA GLY A 263 -53.12 -31.35 -5.52
C GLY A 263 -51.60 -31.54 -5.65
N GLU A 264 -51.02 -31.04 -6.74
CA GLU A 264 -49.58 -31.03 -6.97
C GLU A 264 -49.04 -29.61 -6.72
N PHE A 265 -48.05 -29.48 -5.83
CA PHE A 265 -47.35 -28.22 -5.63
C PHE A 265 -46.18 -28.09 -6.60
N LYS A 266 -46.26 -27.11 -7.50
CA LYS A 266 -45.20 -26.77 -8.44
C LYS A 266 -44.45 -25.54 -7.93
N PRO A 267 -43.24 -25.69 -7.37
CA PRO A 267 -42.46 -24.54 -6.91
C PRO A 267 -42.13 -23.66 -8.11
N ILE A 268 -42.31 -22.34 -7.96
CA ILE A 268 -41.79 -21.38 -8.94
C ILE A 268 -40.30 -21.25 -8.67
N GLN A 269 -39.46 -21.82 -9.53
CA GLN A 269 -38.01 -21.67 -9.41
C GLN A 269 -37.59 -20.23 -9.72
N PHE A 270 -36.59 -19.73 -8.98
CA PHE A 270 -35.91 -18.48 -9.27
C PHE A 270 -35.40 -18.50 -10.72
N ASN A 271 -35.79 -17.49 -11.51
CA ASN A 271 -35.55 -17.49 -12.96
C ASN A 271 -34.18 -16.87 -13.29
N ALA A 272 -33.70 -17.10 -14.52
CA ALA A 272 -32.47 -16.50 -15.04
C ALA A 272 -32.48 -14.96 -15.06
N GLU A 273 -33.66 -14.34 -14.99
CA GLU A 273 -33.86 -12.88 -14.97
C GLU A 273 -33.33 -12.26 -13.68
N GLU A 274 -33.44 -12.95 -12.55
CA GLU A 274 -32.93 -12.46 -11.25
C GLU A 274 -31.40 -12.42 -11.22
N ILE A 275 -30.74 -13.45 -11.76
CA ILE A 275 -29.28 -13.48 -11.93
C ILE A 275 -28.84 -12.37 -12.89
N GLN A 276 -29.57 -12.17 -13.99
CA GLN A 276 -29.30 -11.10 -14.95
C GLN A 276 -29.49 -9.71 -14.34
N MET A 277 -30.48 -9.52 -13.46
CA MET A 277 -30.72 -8.27 -12.75
C MET A 277 -29.57 -7.94 -11.79
N LEU A 278 -29.07 -8.92 -11.03
CA LEU A 278 -27.89 -8.74 -10.18
C LEU A 278 -26.64 -8.39 -11.00
N GLY A 279 -26.38 -9.10 -12.09
CA GLY A 279 -25.25 -8.80 -12.98
C GLY A 279 -25.31 -7.39 -13.58
N SER A 280 -26.51 -6.89 -13.90
CA SER A 280 -26.70 -5.51 -14.39
C SER A 280 -26.34 -4.45 -13.33
N ARG A 281 -26.63 -4.73 -12.05
CA ARG A 281 -26.31 -3.85 -10.93
C ARG A 281 -24.80 -3.83 -10.64
N GLU A 282 -24.14 -5.00 -10.69
CA GLU A 282 -22.68 -5.08 -10.57
C GLU A 282 -21.98 -4.32 -11.71
N PHE A 283 -22.43 -4.49 -12.96
CA PHE A 283 -21.89 -3.75 -14.10
C PHE A 283 -22.06 -2.24 -13.95
N SER A 284 -23.18 -1.79 -13.37
CA SER A 284 -23.46 -0.37 -13.15
C SER A 284 -22.39 0.29 -12.26
N VAL A 285 -21.89 -0.41 -11.24
CA VAL A 285 -20.79 0.06 -10.38
C VAL A 285 -19.52 0.29 -11.20
N THR A 286 -19.14 -0.68 -12.03
CA THR A 286 -17.98 -0.56 -12.93
C THR A 286 -18.15 0.59 -13.94
N GLU A 287 -19.37 0.79 -14.47
CA GLU A 287 -19.65 1.90 -15.40
C GLU A 287 -19.52 3.26 -14.71
N VAL A 288 -19.97 3.40 -13.46
CA VAL A 288 -19.73 4.61 -12.65
C VAL A 288 -18.23 4.83 -12.44
N ALA A 289 -17.47 3.77 -12.08
CA ALA A 289 -16.02 3.84 -11.94
C ALA A 289 -15.35 4.43 -13.19
N ARG A 290 -15.74 3.92 -14.37
CA ARG A 290 -15.26 4.41 -15.66
C ARG A 290 -15.59 5.88 -15.90
N TRP A 291 -16.82 6.28 -15.60
CA TRP A 291 -17.26 7.67 -15.81
C TRP A 291 -16.48 8.66 -14.95
N PHE A 292 -16.23 8.34 -13.69
CA PHE A 292 -15.47 9.21 -12.79
C PHE A 292 -13.94 9.07 -12.92
N ASN A 293 -13.48 8.15 -13.78
CA ASN A 293 -12.08 7.75 -13.90
C ASN A 293 -11.51 7.36 -12.55
N ILE A 294 -12.12 6.34 -11.92
CA ILE A 294 -11.69 5.79 -10.62
C ILE A 294 -11.55 4.27 -10.79
N PRO A 295 -10.47 3.65 -10.27
CA PRO A 295 -10.37 2.19 -10.23
C PRO A 295 -11.52 1.54 -9.43
N PRO A 296 -12.10 0.41 -9.88
CA PRO A 296 -13.25 -0.21 -9.21
C PRO A 296 -13.06 -0.51 -7.71
N HIS A 297 -11.84 -0.89 -7.28
CA HIS A 297 -11.56 -1.20 -5.88
C HIS A 297 -11.72 0.02 -4.95
N LYS A 298 -11.54 1.24 -5.47
CA LYS A 298 -11.74 2.48 -4.72
C LYS A 298 -13.21 2.78 -4.44
N ILE A 299 -14.11 2.29 -5.29
CA ILE A 299 -15.56 2.35 -5.05
C ILE A 299 -16.11 1.05 -4.44
N LYS A 300 -15.22 0.28 -3.78
CA LYS A 300 -15.52 -0.94 -3.04
C LYS A 300 -15.97 -2.13 -3.88
N ASP A 301 -15.69 -2.14 -5.19
CA ASP A 301 -15.82 -3.31 -6.04
C ASP A 301 -14.49 -4.08 -6.09
N LEU A 302 -14.43 -5.20 -5.38
CA LEU A 302 -13.25 -6.07 -5.26
C LEU A 302 -13.36 -7.35 -6.10
N SER A 303 -14.40 -7.49 -6.94
CA SER A 303 -14.70 -8.74 -7.66
C SER A 303 -13.55 -9.25 -8.54
N ARG A 304 -12.61 -8.38 -8.96
CA ARG A 304 -11.49 -8.71 -9.84
C ARG A 304 -10.11 -8.29 -9.32
N SER A 305 -10.00 -7.85 -8.06
CA SER A 305 -8.77 -7.25 -7.53
C SER A 305 -7.99 -8.22 -6.64
N THR A 306 -6.71 -8.47 -6.97
CA THR A 306 -5.76 -9.22 -6.13
C THR A 306 -4.84 -8.26 -5.37
N PHE A 307 -4.30 -8.67 -4.21
CA PHE A 307 -3.50 -7.79 -3.33
C PHE A 307 -2.30 -7.12 -4.01
N SER A 308 -1.56 -7.83 -4.85
CA SER A 308 -0.39 -7.27 -5.57
C SER A 308 -0.75 -6.22 -6.63
N ASN A 309 -2.00 -6.25 -7.15
CA ASN A 309 -2.47 -5.29 -8.14
C ASN A 309 -2.93 -3.97 -7.50
N ILE A 310 -3.38 -4.00 -6.24
CA ILE A 310 -3.97 -2.84 -5.55
C ILE A 310 -2.95 -1.71 -5.31
N GLU A 311 -1.68 -2.04 -5.02
CA GLU A 311 -0.64 -1.02 -4.79
C GLU A 311 -0.36 -0.20 -6.06
N HIS A 312 -0.16 -0.88 -7.19
CA HIS A 312 0.01 -0.22 -8.49
C HIS A 312 -1.24 0.60 -8.87
N GLN A 313 -2.44 0.02 -8.72
CA GLN A 313 -3.69 0.74 -8.99
C GLN A 313 -3.90 1.97 -8.08
N ASN A 314 -3.32 2.00 -6.89
CA ASN A 314 -3.37 3.18 -6.02
C ASN A 314 -2.47 4.30 -6.54
N ILE A 315 -1.30 3.96 -7.09
CA ILE A 315 -0.40 4.94 -7.73
C ILE A 315 -1.08 5.49 -8.99
N ASP A 316 -1.62 4.62 -9.84
CA ASP A 316 -2.35 5.00 -11.06
C ASP A 316 -3.55 5.89 -10.74
N TYR A 317 -4.30 5.58 -9.67
CA TYR A 317 -5.39 6.44 -9.19
C TYR A 317 -4.91 7.87 -8.88
N VAL A 318 -3.78 8.02 -8.18
CA VAL A 318 -3.28 9.36 -7.86
C VAL A 318 -2.83 10.07 -9.14
N GLN A 319 -2.10 9.37 -10.01
CA GLN A 319 -1.53 9.94 -11.23
C GLN A 319 -2.60 10.33 -12.26
N ASP A 320 -3.54 9.43 -12.56
CA ASP A 320 -4.49 9.59 -13.65
C ASP A 320 -5.81 10.22 -13.20
N SER A 321 -6.17 10.05 -11.92
CA SER A 321 -7.47 10.52 -11.39
C SER A 321 -7.31 11.82 -10.62
N LEU A 322 -6.41 11.88 -9.64
CA LEU A 322 -6.31 13.04 -8.74
C LEU A 322 -5.47 14.18 -9.31
N LEU A 323 -4.23 13.93 -9.76
CA LEU A 323 -3.32 14.99 -10.22
C LEU A 323 -3.93 15.94 -11.26
N PRO A 324 -4.64 15.46 -12.31
CA PRO A 324 -5.25 16.36 -13.30
C PRO A 324 -6.32 17.30 -12.72
N ARG A 325 -6.97 16.90 -11.62
CA ARG A 325 -7.98 17.72 -10.91
C ARG A 325 -7.30 18.76 -10.01
N LEU A 326 -6.26 18.33 -9.31
CA LEU A 326 -5.45 19.20 -8.44
C LEU A 326 -4.79 20.32 -9.25
N ILE A 327 -4.11 19.97 -10.34
CA ILE A 327 -3.41 20.94 -11.21
C ILE A 327 -4.38 21.97 -11.79
N ARG A 328 -5.62 21.57 -12.13
CA ARG A 328 -6.65 22.51 -12.61
C ARG A 328 -7.00 23.56 -11.56
N ILE A 329 -7.16 23.14 -10.31
CA ILE A 329 -7.43 24.05 -9.19
C ILE A 329 -6.22 24.98 -8.96
N GLU A 330 -5.01 24.41 -8.86
CA GLU A 330 -3.75 25.15 -8.63
C GLU A 330 -3.54 26.26 -9.67
N GLN A 331 -3.68 25.92 -10.95
CA GLN A 331 -3.46 26.86 -12.04
C GLN A 331 -4.53 27.95 -12.09
N ALA A 332 -5.81 27.60 -11.87
CA ALA A 332 -6.88 28.59 -11.86
C ALA A 332 -6.77 29.56 -10.68
N MET A 333 -6.41 29.05 -9.49
CA MET A 333 -6.15 29.87 -8.32
C MET A 333 -4.91 30.74 -8.51
N THR A 334 -3.80 30.18 -8.97
CA THR A 334 -2.56 30.93 -9.26
C THR A 334 -2.82 32.07 -10.25
N LYS A 335 -3.57 31.79 -11.32
CA LYS A 335 -3.89 32.77 -12.37
C LYS A 335 -4.73 33.95 -11.87
N THR A 336 -5.61 33.74 -10.88
CA THR A 336 -6.61 34.73 -10.45
C THR A 336 -6.23 35.43 -9.15
N LEU A 337 -5.55 34.71 -8.24
CA LEU A 337 -5.17 35.22 -6.92
C LEU A 337 -3.83 35.95 -6.93
N LEU A 338 -2.90 35.56 -7.82
CA LEU A 338 -1.58 36.17 -7.92
C LEU A 338 -1.47 37.04 -9.18
N THR A 339 -0.87 38.21 -9.02
CA THR A 339 -0.50 39.09 -10.13
C THR A 339 0.59 38.45 -10.99
N ARG A 340 0.79 38.99 -12.21
CA ARG A 340 1.85 38.51 -13.12
C ARG A 340 3.25 38.61 -12.52
N GLU A 341 3.50 39.62 -11.69
CA GLU A 341 4.78 39.78 -10.99
C GLU A 341 4.91 38.78 -9.84
N GLU A 342 3.87 38.63 -9.01
CA GLU A 342 3.87 37.63 -7.93
C GLU A 342 4.04 36.20 -8.46
N GLN A 343 3.49 35.85 -9.63
CA GLN A 343 3.65 34.52 -10.23
C GLN A 343 5.11 34.15 -10.55
N LYS A 344 6.02 35.14 -10.66
CA LYS A 344 7.46 34.88 -10.83
C LYS A 344 8.10 34.39 -9.54
N GLU A 345 7.58 34.82 -8.40
CA GLU A 345 8.10 34.48 -7.07
C GLU A 345 7.28 33.44 -6.33
N TYR A 346 5.97 33.38 -6.56
CA TYR A 346 5.01 32.60 -5.80
C TYR A 346 4.20 31.66 -6.68
N PHE A 347 3.81 30.52 -6.14
CA PHE A 347 2.89 29.59 -6.79
C PHE A 347 2.10 28.79 -5.76
N ILE A 348 0.90 28.34 -6.15
CA ILE A 348 0.01 27.54 -5.32
C ILE A 348 0.13 26.09 -5.76
N GLU A 349 0.29 25.18 -4.80
CA GLU A 349 0.47 23.75 -5.07
C GLU A 349 -0.17 22.91 -3.97
N PHE A 350 -0.78 21.79 -4.36
CA PHE A 350 -1.21 20.74 -3.45
C PHE A 350 -0.03 19.89 -3.01
N LEU A 351 0.02 19.58 -1.72
CA LEU A 351 1.01 18.65 -1.20
C LEU A 351 0.56 17.20 -1.41
N VAL A 352 0.81 16.66 -2.61
CA VAL A 352 0.37 15.31 -3.02
C VAL A 352 1.28 14.20 -2.49
N ASP A 353 2.47 14.55 -1.98
CA ASP A 353 3.45 13.56 -1.50
C ASP A 353 2.80 12.57 -0.54
N GLY A 354 1.95 13.02 0.39
CA GLY A 354 1.22 12.15 1.32
C GLY A 354 0.45 10.99 0.70
N LEU A 355 -0.07 11.17 -0.52
CA LEU A 355 -0.83 10.17 -1.29
C LEU A 355 0.03 9.31 -2.21
N LEU A 356 1.10 9.89 -2.77
CA LEU A 356 2.10 9.21 -3.60
C LEU A 356 3.17 8.51 -2.77
N ARG A 357 3.14 8.66 -1.45
CA ARG A 357 3.88 7.84 -0.50
C ARG A 357 3.39 6.40 -0.66
N GLY A 358 3.99 5.68 -1.61
CA GLY A 358 4.00 4.22 -1.61
C GLY A 358 4.65 3.69 -0.34
N ASP A 359 5.08 2.43 -0.36
CA ASP A 359 5.85 1.85 0.74
C ASP A 359 6.97 2.81 1.16
N SER A 360 6.91 3.27 2.42
CA SER A 360 7.86 4.27 2.93
C SER A 360 9.28 3.73 2.88
N LYS A 361 9.45 2.41 2.91
CA LYS A 361 10.76 1.77 2.74
C LYS A 361 11.30 1.96 1.32
N THR A 362 10.57 1.65 0.25
CA THR A 362 11.06 1.87 -1.13
C THR A 362 11.45 3.33 -1.39
N ARG A 363 10.69 4.31 -0.88
CA ARG A 363 11.02 5.73 -1.04
C ARG A 363 12.30 6.13 -0.29
N TYR A 364 12.43 5.70 0.96
CA TYR A 364 13.63 5.98 1.76
C TYR A 364 14.86 5.28 1.18
N GLU A 365 14.71 4.11 0.54
CA GLU A 365 15.76 3.43 -0.22
C GLU A 365 16.21 4.26 -1.43
N VAL A 366 15.27 4.88 -2.18
CA VAL A 366 15.61 5.78 -3.29
C VAL A 366 16.34 7.03 -2.81
N TYR A 367 15.89 7.67 -1.72
CA TYR A 367 16.58 8.82 -1.15
C TYR A 367 17.95 8.48 -0.59
N GLN A 368 18.08 7.30 0.02
CA GLN A 368 19.37 6.78 0.46
C GLN A 368 20.32 6.58 -0.72
N LEU A 369 19.84 6.00 -1.83
CA LEU A 369 20.62 5.82 -3.05
C LEU A 369 21.03 7.16 -3.67
N ALA A 370 20.09 8.11 -3.78
CA ALA A 370 20.36 9.45 -4.31
C ALA A 370 21.39 10.21 -3.47
N ARG A 371 21.31 10.12 -2.14
CA ARG A 371 22.29 10.71 -1.22
C ARG A 371 23.65 10.04 -1.30
N GLN A 372 23.69 8.71 -1.41
CA GLN A 372 24.93 7.96 -1.55
C GLN A 372 25.67 8.32 -2.83
N ASN A 373 24.95 8.55 -3.93
CA ASN A 373 25.52 8.86 -5.23
C ASN A 373 25.81 10.36 -5.44
N GLY A 374 25.69 11.19 -4.41
CA GLY A 374 25.89 12.63 -4.53
C GLY A 374 24.85 13.34 -5.39
N ALA A 375 23.68 12.73 -5.62
CA ALA A 375 22.57 13.32 -6.37
C ALA A 375 21.56 14.04 -5.47
N MET A 376 21.70 13.94 -4.14
CA MET A 376 20.82 14.59 -3.17
C MET A 376 21.56 14.90 -1.85
N SER A 377 21.40 16.12 -1.35
CA SER A 377 21.87 16.58 -0.03
C SER A 377 20.88 16.25 1.10
N ALA A 378 21.21 16.62 2.34
CA ALA A 378 20.36 16.28 3.51
C ALA A 378 19.14 17.18 3.54
N ASN A 379 19.36 18.45 3.21
CA ASN A 379 18.32 19.46 3.15
C ASN A 379 17.36 19.20 1.99
N GLU A 380 17.83 18.69 0.85
CA GLU A 380 16.93 18.27 -0.24
C GLU A 380 16.07 17.06 0.14
N TRP A 381 16.64 16.05 0.82
CA TRP A 381 15.85 14.96 1.38
C TRP A 381 14.80 15.52 2.34
N ARG A 382 15.23 16.31 3.33
CA ARG A 382 14.34 16.89 4.35
C ARG A 382 13.24 17.74 3.72
N GLN A 383 13.57 18.54 2.70
CA GLN A 383 12.60 19.30 1.93
C GLN A 383 11.56 18.40 1.25
N LYS A 384 11.98 17.28 0.63
CA LYS A 384 11.06 16.28 0.05
C LYS A 384 10.18 15.61 1.11
N GLU A 385 10.70 15.39 2.31
CA GLU A 385 9.91 14.88 3.45
C GLU A 385 9.15 16.00 4.21
N ASN A 386 9.13 17.23 3.69
CA ASN A 386 8.53 18.42 4.33
C ASN A 386 9.04 18.68 5.76
N MET A 387 10.29 18.34 6.03
CA MET A 387 11.01 18.63 7.26
C MET A 387 11.81 19.93 7.12
N ASN A 388 11.96 20.67 8.21
CA ASN A 388 12.79 21.86 8.24
C ASN A 388 14.24 21.52 7.85
N PRO A 389 14.93 22.37 7.09
CA PRO A 389 16.34 22.16 6.76
C PRO A 389 17.19 22.11 8.04
N ILE A 390 18.37 21.52 7.91
CA ILE A 390 19.45 21.62 8.89
C ILE A 390 20.18 22.92 8.56
N ASP A 391 20.27 23.83 9.54
CA ASP A 391 20.90 25.14 9.39
C ASP A 391 22.43 25.08 9.24
N ASP A 392 23.03 23.95 9.61
CA ASP A 392 24.46 23.70 9.46
C ASP A 392 24.85 23.47 7.98
N PRO A 393 25.99 23.99 7.49
CA PRO A 393 26.45 23.80 6.11
C PRO A 393 26.55 22.32 5.67
N SER A 394 26.70 21.38 6.61
CA SER A 394 26.66 19.93 6.31
C SER A 394 25.29 19.43 5.81
N GLY A 395 24.22 20.19 6.01
CA GLY A 395 22.89 19.90 5.49
C GLY A 395 22.82 19.95 3.96
N ASP A 396 23.58 20.86 3.34
CA ASP A 396 23.66 21.05 1.88
C ASP A 396 24.83 20.29 1.24
N ALA A 397 25.61 19.55 2.03
CA ALA A 397 26.74 18.77 1.53
C ALA A 397 26.27 17.59 0.66
N TYR A 398 26.82 17.51 -0.55
CA TYR A 398 26.67 16.37 -1.44
C TYR A 398 27.83 15.42 -1.22
N PHE A 399 27.50 14.18 -0.86
CA PHE A 399 28.50 13.14 -0.65
C PHE A 399 28.64 12.36 -1.95
N VAL A 400 29.79 12.52 -2.62
CA VAL A 400 30.14 11.65 -3.75
C VAL A 400 30.87 10.41 -3.22
N PRO A 401 30.56 9.22 -3.76
CA PRO A 401 31.37 8.05 -3.46
C PRO A 401 32.83 8.29 -3.84
N LEU A 402 33.78 7.98 -2.94
CA LEU A 402 35.23 8.11 -3.15
C LEU A 402 35.76 7.41 -4.42
N ASN A 403 34.96 6.52 -5.02
CA ASN A 403 35.26 5.79 -6.26
C ASN A 403 34.74 6.47 -7.54
N MET A 404 34.21 7.70 -7.46
CA MET A 404 33.89 8.52 -8.63
C MET A 404 34.80 9.76 -8.65
N ILE A 405 35.93 9.63 -9.36
CA ILE A 405 36.89 10.73 -9.57
C ILE A 405 36.49 11.48 -10.83
N ASP A 406 36.48 12.82 -10.78
CA ASP A 406 36.39 13.65 -11.99
C ASP A 406 37.57 13.34 -12.92
N MET A 407 37.32 13.18 -14.22
CA MET A 407 38.35 12.81 -15.20
C MET A 407 39.56 13.77 -15.22
N LYS A 408 39.39 15.02 -14.76
CA LYS A 408 40.50 15.99 -14.62
C LYS A 408 41.36 15.78 -13.37
N GLN A 409 40.82 15.18 -12.31
CA GLN A 409 41.57 14.86 -11.09
C GLN A 409 42.36 13.55 -11.20
N ALA A 410 41.98 12.66 -12.11
CA ALA A 410 42.70 11.43 -12.41
C ALA A 410 44.06 11.64 -13.12
N LEU A 411 44.40 12.88 -13.50
CA LEU A 411 45.61 13.22 -14.27
C LEU A 411 46.71 13.93 -13.46
N LEU A 412 46.59 14.05 -12.14
CA LEU A 412 47.64 14.63 -11.29
C LEU A 412 48.41 13.54 -10.54
N PRO A 413 49.76 13.62 -10.40
CA PRO A 413 50.55 12.55 -9.78
C PRO A 413 50.27 12.40 -8.29
N GLU A 414 50.14 11.15 -7.85
CA GLU A 414 49.84 10.75 -6.47
C GLU A 414 51.03 10.94 -5.53
N GLU A 415 50.89 11.80 -4.53
CA GLU A 415 51.67 11.71 -3.29
C GLU A 415 50.73 11.92 -2.09
N ALA A 416 50.24 10.79 -1.54
CA ALA A 416 49.94 10.56 -0.12
C ALA A 416 48.82 9.53 0.05
N ASN A 417 49.18 8.24 0.17
CA ASN A 417 48.38 7.26 0.91
C ASN A 417 49.21 5.98 1.16
N GLN A 418 50.17 6.05 2.10
CA GLN A 418 51.00 4.89 2.48
C GLN A 418 50.54 4.15 3.74
N GLU A 419 49.44 4.53 4.40
CA GLU A 419 49.06 3.89 5.67
C GLU A 419 47.94 2.82 5.58
N ASN A 420 47.22 2.70 4.47
CA ASN A 420 46.19 1.65 4.28
C ASN A 420 46.69 0.40 3.51
N SER A 421 47.96 0.36 3.09
CA SER A 421 48.49 -0.71 2.25
C SER A 421 48.93 -1.98 2.99
N ALA A 422 48.91 -1.99 4.33
CA ALA A 422 49.43 -3.13 5.11
C ALA A 422 48.51 -4.37 5.18
N ARG A 423 47.32 -4.35 4.57
CA ARG A 423 46.33 -5.44 4.70
C ARG A 423 45.91 -6.12 3.40
N GLY A 424 46.36 -5.65 2.24
CA GLY A 424 46.08 -6.32 0.95
C GLY A 424 44.59 -6.52 0.59
N VAL A 425 43.65 -5.86 1.29
CA VAL A 425 42.20 -5.96 1.03
C VAL A 425 41.75 -4.76 0.21
N LEU A 426 41.16 -4.99 -0.96
CA LEU A 426 40.57 -3.92 -1.76
C LEU A 426 39.29 -3.40 -1.06
N PRO A 427 39.04 -2.08 -1.00
CA PRO A 427 37.84 -1.51 -0.36
C PRO A 427 36.51 -2.04 -0.90
N SER A 428 36.47 -2.56 -2.13
CA SER A 428 35.30 -3.20 -2.74
C SER A 428 34.98 -4.57 -2.11
N GLN A 429 36.00 -5.38 -1.80
CA GLN A 429 35.85 -6.71 -1.20
C GLN A 429 35.34 -6.63 0.24
N GLN A 430 35.83 -5.66 1.01
CA GLN A 430 35.35 -5.41 2.38
C GLN A 430 33.88 -4.99 2.41
N ARG A 431 33.43 -4.16 1.45
CA ARG A 431 32.03 -3.76 1.31
C ARG A 431 31.12 -4.95 0.98
N GLY A 432 31.59 -5.90 0.17
CA GLY A 432 30.87 -7.12 -0.16
C GLY A 432 30.57 -7.99 1.07
N LEU A 433 31.61 -8.27 1.86
CA LEU A 433 31.48 -9.01 3.12
C LEU A 433 30.53 -8.34 4.12
N ASP A 434 30.61 -7.01 4.29
CA ASP A 434 29.72 -6.27 5.19
C ASP A 434 28.25 -6.33 4.72
N LYS A 435 27.99 -6.28 3.41
CA LYS A 435 26.64 -6.43 2.84
C LYS A 435 26.09 -7.83 3.09
N ARG A 436 26.86 -8.87 2.79
CA ARG A 436 26.48 -10.27 3.05
C ARG A 436 26.12 -10.49 4.51
N ARG A 437 27.00 -10.05 5.42
CA ARG A 437 26.78 -10.16 6.87
C ARG A 437 25.51 -9.45 7.34
N THR A 438 25.21 -8.27 6.77
CA THR A 438 23.98 -7.52 7.10
C THR A 438 22.73 -8.32 6.73
N ILE A 439 22.72 -8.96 5.55
CA ILE A 439 21.62 -9.85 5.12
C ILE A 439 21.55 -11.06 6.03
N THR A 440 22.65 -11.78 6.21
CA THR A 440 22.73 -12.97 7.06
C THR A 440 22.16 -12.72 8.46
N ASN A 441 22.45 -11.55 9.05
CA ASN A 441 21.93 -11.18 10.37
C ASN A 441 20.41 -10.95 10.40
N ARG A 442 19.79 -10.45 9.32
CA ARG A 442 18.32 -10.29 9.22
C ARG A 442 17.59 -11.62 9.32
N PHE A 443 18.22 -12.72 8.90
CA PHE A 443 17.62 -14.06 8.94
C PHE A 443 17.69 -14.73 10.33
N THR A 444 18.38 -14.15 11.31
CA THR A 444 18.54 -14.72 12.66
C THR A 444 17.20 -15.16 13.27
N LYS A 445 16.17 -14.29 13.22
CA LYS A 445 14.84 -14.60 13.77
C LYS A 445 14.16 -15.73 12.98
N LYS A 446 14.30 -15.76 11.65
CA LYS A 446 13.70 -16.78 10.78
C LYS A 446 14.27 -18.16 11.05
N TYR A 447 15.59 -18.30 11.17
CA TYR A 447 16.20 -19.59 11.53
C TYR A 447 15.88 -20.03 12.96
N LYS A 448 15.74 -19.09 13.91
CA LYS A 448 15.24 -19.43 15.26
C LYS A 448 13.80 -19.95 15.22
N THR A 449 12.95 -19.41 14.37
CA THR A 449 11.59 -19.95 14.15
C THR A 449 11.64 -21.32 13.48
N LEU A 450 12.45 -21.51 12.43
CA LEU A 450 12.66 -22.83 11.81
C LEU A 450 13.03 -23.89 12.84
N ALA A 451 13.97 -23.57 13.75
CA ALA A 451 14.37 -24.47 14.81
C ALA A 451 13.21 -24.87 15.73
N ARG A 452 12.34 -23.92 16.09
CA ARG A 452 11.16 -24.22 16.91
C ARG A 452 10.19 -25.14 16.18
N ASN A 453 9.92 -24.89 14.90
CA ASN A 453 9.04 -25.73 14.10
C ASN A 453 9.58 -27.16 13.98
N ILE A 454 10.90 -27.32 13.80
CA ILE A 454 11.54 -28.65 13.79
C ILE A 454 11.32 -29.35 15.15
N LEU A 455 11.50 -28.63 16.26
CA LEU A 455 11.33 -29.19 17.60
C LEU A 455 9.88 -29.56 17.95
N GLU A 456 8.91 -28.83 17.40
CA GLU A 456 7.48 -29.13 17.56
C GLU A 456 7.13 -30.51 16.98
N GLU A 457 7.82 -30.96 15.94
CA GLU A 457 7.68 -32.32 15.41
C GLU A 457 8.64 -33.31 16.09
N GLU A 458 9.90 -32.92 16.32
CA GLU A 458 10.96 -33.82 16.80
C GLU A 458 10.73 -34.28 18.24
N ILE A 459 10.43 -33.36 19.16
CA ILE A 459 10.38 -33.67 20.59
C ILE A 459 9.24 -34.65 20.92
N PRO A 460 7.99 -34.44 20.47
CA PRO A 460 6.92 -35.39 20.75
C PRO A 460 7.20 -36.77 20.14
N ALA A 461 7.73 -36.83 18.92
CA ALA A 461 8.04 -38.09 18.25
C ALA A 461 9.13 -38.87 19.00
N VAL A 462 10.21 -38.20 19.40
CA VAL A 462 11.32 -38.82 20.15
C VAL A 462 10.85 -39.28 21.52
N ARG A 463 10.05 -38.48 22.25
CA ARG A 463 9.51 -38.86 23.55
C ARG A 463 8.59 -40.07 23.47
N ASN A 464 7.75 -40.14 22.44
CA ASN A 464 6.91 -41.30 22.19
C ASN A 464 7.76 -42.55 21.95
N ILE A 465 8.82 -42.45 21.14
CA ILE A 465 9.76 -43.55 20.90
C ILE A 465 10.43 -44.00 22.21
N ILE A 466 10.93 -43.07 23.02
CA ILE A 466 11.53 -43.37 24.34
C ILE A 466 10.53 -44.09 25.24
N SER A 467 9.30 -43.58 25.33
CA SER A 467 8.26 -44.19 26.18
C SER A 467 7.83 -45.58 25.72
N ALA A 468 7.82 -45.82 24.40
CA ALA A 468 7.40 -47.10 23.83
C ALA A 468 8.47 -48.19 23.97
N SER A 469 9.75 -47.82 23.91
CA SER A 469 10.87 -48.76 24.02
C SER A 469 11.29 -49.08 25.46
N GLY A 470 10.86 -48.30 26.46
CA GLY A 470 11.20 -48.52 27.87
C GLY A 470 12.72 -48.52 28.10
N GLU A 471 13.22 -49.48 28.89
CA GLU A 471 14.67 -49.66 29.15
C GLU A 471 15.40 -50.48 28.07
N ASN A 472 14.70 -50.93 27.01
CA ASN A 472 15.30 -51.72 25.94
C ASN A 472 16.06 -50.84 24.94
N LEU A 473 17.36 -50.63 25.22
CA LEU A 473 18.24 -49.79 24.40
C LEU A 473 18.38 -50.26 22.95
N GLN A 474 18.27 -51.57 22.67
CA GLN A 474 18.37 -52.08 21.30
C GLN A 474 17.16 -51.65 20.47
N GLU A 475 15.95 -51.88 20.99
CA GLU A 475 14.70 -51.50 20.34
C GLU A 475 14.59 -49.98 20.15
N LEU A 476 15.01 -49.22 21.18
CA LEU A 476 15.10 -47.76 21.11
C LEU A 476 16.01 -47.30 19.98
N ASN A 477 17.21 -47.87 19.88
CA ASN A 477 18.21 -47.50 18.88
C ASN A 477 17.71 -47.76 17.46
N GLU A 478 17.03 -48.88 17.23
CA GLU A 478 16.43 -49.21 15.93
C GLU A 478 15.25 -48.28 15.58
N ALA A 479 14.41 -47.96 16.56
CA ALA A 479 13.28 -47.04 16.37
C ALA A 479 13.74 -45.62 16.06
N LEU A 480 14.76 -45.12 16.76
CA LEU A 480 15.39 -43.83 16.49
C LEU A 480 16.06 -43.81 15.11
N GLU A 481 16.73 -44.88 14.70
CA GLU A 481 17.34 -45.00 13.37
C GLU A 481 16.27 -44.80 12.27
N ARG A 482 15.20 -45.60 12.32
CA ARG A 482 14.08 -45.52 11.37
C ARG A 482 13.38 -44.16 11.37
N PHE A 483 13.25 -43.53 12.54
CA PHE A 483 12.65 -42.20 12.65
C PHE A 483 13.52 -41.15 11.99
N TYR A 484 14.79 -41.06 12.36
CA TYR A 484 15.69 -39.99 11.89
C TYR A 484 16.06 -40.12 10.41
N GLU A 485 16.08 -41.33 9.84
CA GLU A 485 16.19 -41.55 8.40
C GLU A 485 15.08 -40.82 7.62
N ARG A 486 13.83 -40.92 8.08
CA ARG A 486 12.70 -40.22 7.46
C ARG A 486 12.63 -38.75 7.86
N PHE A 487 12.94 -38.43 9.11
CA PHE A 487 12.85 -37.09 9.67
C PHE A 487 13.81 -36.11 8.99
N ALA A 488 14.97 -36.59 8.53
CA ALA A 488 15.91 -35.79 7.72
C ALA A 488 15.22 -35.13 6.52
N GLY A 489 14.34 -35.85 5.81
CA GLY A 489 13.57 -35.29 4.70
C GLY A 489 12.54 -34.24 5.14
N SER A 490 11.95 -34.37 6.34
CA SER A 490 11.04 -33.35 6.89
C SER A 490 11.79 -32.06 7.19
N VAL A 491 12.94 -32.17 7.87
CA VAL A 491 13.81 -31.03 8.20
C VAL A 491 14.27 -30.32 6.92
N SER A 492 14.67 -31.07 5.89
CA SER A 492 15.03 -30.50 4.58
C SER A 492 13.88 -29.69 3.98
N ARG A 493 12.66 -30.23 3.94
CA ARG A 493 11.49 -29.52 3.41
C ARG A 493 11.16 -28.24 4.19
N MET A 494 11.22 -28.29 5.52
CA MET A 494 10.99 -27.11 6.35
C MET A 494 12.05 -26.03 6.14
N ALA A 495 13.31 -26.44 5.97
CA ALA A 495 14.42 -25.53 5.79
C ALA A 495 14.47 -24.92 4.38
N ALA A 496 13.98 -25.62 3.37
CA ALA A 496 14.12 -25.27 1.95
C ALA A 496 13.76 -23.81 1.66
N GLY A 497 12.56 -23.36 2.03
CA GLY A 497 12.12 -21.99 1.73
C GLY A 497 12.97 -20.91 2.42
N ILE A 498 13.37 -21.11 3.67
CA ILE A 498 14.17 -20.12 4.41
C ILE A 498 15.60 -20.08 3.88
N VAL A 499 16.17 -21.25 3.58
CA VAL A 499 17.52 -21.38 3.02
C VAL A 499 17.57 -20.78 1.61
N GLN A 500 16.59 -21.06 0.76
CA GLN A 500 16.50 -20.52 -0.60
C GLN A 500 16.50 -18.98 -0.57
N ILE A 501 15.57 -18.37 0.18
CA ILE A 501 15.46 -16.90 0.23
C ILE A 501 16.75 -16.27 0.77
N ASN A 502 17.36 -16.86 1.81
CA ASN A 502 18.64 -16.38 2.33
C ASN A 502 19.76 -16.52 1.28
N ALA A 503 19.82 -17.65 0.60
CA ALA A 503 20.84 -17.91 -0.41
C ALA A 503 20.70 -17.02 -1.64
N ASP A 504 19.48 -16.70 -2.09
CA ASP A 504 19.23 -15.84 -3.25
C ASP A 504 19.77 -14.42 -3.00
N GLU A 505 19.54 -13.86 -1.81
CA GLU A 505 20.08 -12.55 -1.42
C GLU A 505 21.62 -12.55 -1.36
N ILE A 506 22.22 -13.64 -0.88
CA ILE A 506 23.69 -13.78 -0.83
C ILE A 506 24.29 -13.99 -2.22
N ARG A 507 23.64 -14.80 -3.06
CA ARG A 507 24.06 -15.09 -4.44
C ARG A 507 24.22 -13.80 -5.23
N SER A 508 23.24 -12.89 -5.13
CA SER A 508 23.30 -11.59 -5.81
C SER A 508 24.56 -10.81 -5.44
N ILE A 509 24.92 -10.73 -4.16
CA ILE A 509 26.10 -9.97 -3.73
C ILE A 509 27.39 -10.69 -4.11
N ALA A 510 27.43 -12.01 -3.95
CA ALA A 510 28.61 -12.78 -4.32
C ALA A 510 28.91 -12.67 -5.83
N GLN A 511 27.88 -12.57 -6.68
CA GLN A 511 28.01 -12.31 -8.11
C GLN A 511 28.52 -10.89 -8.37
N ASP A 512 28.03 -9.88 -7.65
CA ASP A 512 28.49 -8.50 -7.78
C ASP A 512 29.98 -8.35 -7.43
N GLU A 513 30.48 -9.11 -6.47
CA GLU A 513 31.88 -9.05 -6.03
C GLU A 513 32.88 -9.58 -7.08
N VAL A 514 32.42 -10.42 -8.00
CA VAL A 514 33.25 -11.00 -9.08
C VAL A 514 32.81 -10.53 -10.47
N GLY A 515 31.72 -9.78 -10.57
CA GLY A 515 31.20 -9.20 -11.82
C GLY A 515 30.65 -10.22 -12.83
N VAL A 516 30.49 -11.48 -12.43
CA VAL A 516 30.05 -12.58 -13.31
C VAL A 516 28.91 -13.35 -12.65
N ALA A 517 27.90 -13.69 -13.44
CA ALA A 517 26.75 -14.45 -12.97
C ALA A 517 26.99 -15.96 -13.01
N MET A 518 26.61 -16.65 -11.94
CA MET A 518 26.52 -18.12 -11.88
C MET A 518 25.29 -18.59 -12.66
N ALA A 519 25.38 -19.73 -13.35
CA ALA A 519 24.25 -20.33 -14.05
C ALA A 519 23.16 -20.84 -13.09
N ASP A 520 21.88 -20.61 -13.42
CA ASP A 520 20.76 -20.99 -12.55
C ASP A 520 20.69 -22.50 -12.30
N SER A 521 20.96 -23.33 -13.31
CA SER A 521 20.93 -24.79 -13.17
C SER A 521 21.98 -25.29 -12.16
N GLU A 522 23.16 -24.68 -12.13
CA GLU A 522 24.23 -25.02 -11.20
C GLU A 522 23.88 -24.55 -9.77
N TYR A 523 23.27 -23.37 -9.66
CA TYR A 523 22.80 -22.82 -8.39
C TYR A 523 21.70 -23.68 -7.76
N GLU A 524 20.67 -24.04 -8.53
CA GLU A 524 19.58 -24.90 -8.07
C GLU A 524 20.09 -26.28 -7.62
N ALA A 525 21.03 -26.87 -8.37
CA ALA A 525 21.67 -28.13 -7.99
C ALA A 525 22.51 -28.00 -6.70
N PHE A 526 23.10 -26.83 -6.44
CA PHE A 526 23.81 -26.56 -5.19
C PHE A 526 22.86 -26.41 -4.01
N ILE A 527 21.81 -25.59 -4.12
CA ILE A 527 20.90 -25.33 -3.00
C ILE A 527 20.14 -26.58 -2.59
N ASN A 528 19.66 -27.38 -3.54
CA ASN A 528 19.00 -28.64 -3.23
C ASN A 528 19.90 -29.58 -2.42
N ARG A 529 21.16 -29.77 -2.85
CA ARG A 529 22.15 -30.56 -2.10
C ARG A 529 22.46 -29.97 -0.73
N PHE A 530 22.51 -28.65 -0.61
CA PHE A 530 22.79 -27.97 0.65
C PHE A 530 21.67 -28.22 1.67
N VAL A 531 20.41 -28.07 1.25
CA VAL A 531 19.22 -28.28 2.09
C VAL A 531 19.09 -29.74 2.51
N GLU A 532 19.30 -30.68 1.60
CA GLU A 532 19.34 -32.11 1.92
C GLU A 532 20.42 -32.44 2.96
N SER A 533 21.62 -31.91 2.76
CA SER A 533 22.73 -32.08 3.71
C SER A 533 22.46 -31.44 5.06
N PHE A 534 21.72 -30.32 5.09
CA PHE A 534 21.30 -29.67 6.32
C PHE A 534 20.36 -30.58 7.12
N GLY A 535 19.31 -31.13 6.50
CA GLY A 535 18.38 -32.04 7.15
C GLY A 535 19.05 -33.31 7.65
N LEU A 536 19.94 -33.90 6.85
CA LEU A 536 20.70 -35.08 7.25
C LEU A 536 21.61 -34.82 8.45
N ARG A 537 22.41 -33.74 8.42
CA ARG A 537 23.31 -33.39 9.54
C ARG A 537 22.55 -33.09 10.82
N TYR A 538 21.41 -32.40 10.72
CA TYR A 538 20.55 -32.12 11.87
C TYR A 538 20.09 -33.42 12.53
N SER A 539 19.48 -34.32 11.73
CA SER A 539 18.93 -35.59 12.22
C SER A 539 20.00 -36.52 12.79
N ILE A 540 21.18 -36.63 12.14
CA ILE A 540 22.30 -37.41 12.66
C ILE A 540 22.74 -36.88 14.03
N ARG A 541 22.86 -35.56 14.16
CA ARG A 541 23.28 -34.93 15.41
C ARG A 541 22.27 -35.18 16.53
N SER A 542 20.98 -34.94 16.29
CA SER A 542 19.94 -35.19 17.30
C SER A 542 19.89 -36.65 17.74
N LYS A 543 19.97 -37.58 16.78
CA LYS A 543 20.07 -39.01 17.06
C LYS A 543 21.26 -39.33 17.97
N GLN A 544 22.46 -38.83 17.64
CA GLN A 544 23.67 -39.06 18.43
C GLN A 544 23.60 -38.42 19.83
N GLU A 545 22.92 -37.28 19.98
CA GLU A 545 22.74 -36.65 21.29
C GLU A 545 21.85 -37.47 22.23
N ILE A 546 20.83 -38.17 21.70
CA ILE A 546 20.00 -39.11 22.46
C ILE A 546 20.74 -40.43 22.73
N LYS A 547 21.43 -41.00 21.73
CA LYS A 547 22.19 -42.25 21.89
C LYS A 547 23.33 -42.18 22.92
N LYS A 548 23.74 -40.98 23.33
CA LYS A 548 24.76 -40.73 24.38
C LYS A 548 24.20 -40.71 25.81
N ARG A 549 22.92 -41.04 25.98
CA ARG A 549 22.25 -41.09 27.29
C ARG A 549 21.93 -42.53 27.61
N GLU A 550 22.03 -42.87 28.89
CA GLU A 550 21.89 -44.25 29.35
C GLU A 550 20.51 -44.50 29.96
N THR A 551 19.85 -43.46 30.48
CA THR A 551 18.53 -43.56 31.12
C THR A 551 17.44 -42.77 30.39
N VAL A 552 16.18 -43.17 30.61
CA VAL A 552 15.00 -42.48 30.05
C VAL A 552 14.90 -41.04 30.57
N GLU A 553 15.21 -40.82 31.84
CA GLU A 553 15.25 -39.50 32.47
C GLU A 553 16.28 -38.59 31.79
N GLU A 554 17.48 -39.10 31.51
CA GLU A 554 18.54 -38.37 30.82
C GLU A 554 18.16 -38.01 29.39
N MET A 555 17.50 -38.91 28.68
CA MET A 555 17.02 -38.66 27.31
C MET A 555 15.90 -37.60 27.30
N ASN A 556 14.96 -37.69 28.23
CA ASN A 556 13.89 -36.69 28.35
C ASN A 556 14.47 -35.32 28.73
N ALA A 557 15.39 -35.25 29.68
CA ALA A 557 16.10 -34.01 30.02
C ALA A 557 16.88 -33.45 28.81
N GLN A 558 17.48 -34.31 27.98
CA GLN A 558 18.13 -33.89 26.74
C GLN A 558 17.15 -33.27 25.74
N THR A 559 15.93 -33.81 25.61
CA THR A 559 14.88 -33.20 24.76
C THR A 559 14.36 -31.87 25.31
N ASP A 560 14.32 -31.67 26.63
CA ASP A 560 13.98 -30.37 27.21
C ASP A 560 15.09 -29.35 26.96
N ARG A 561 16.36 -29.76 27.14
CA ARG A 561 17.52 -28.92 26.82
C ARG A 561 17.51 -28.43 25.38
N TRP A 562 17.04 -29.25 24.43
CA TRP A 562 16.92 -28.84 23.03
C TRP A 562 16.08 -27.57 22.84
N LYS A 563 14.99 -27.40 23.61
CA LYS A 563 14.13 -26.21 23.53
C LYS A 563 14.92 -24.91 23.79
N GLU A 564 15.92 -24.98 24.66
CA GLU A 564 16.75 -23.84 25.05
C GLU A 564 17.89 -23.61 24.04
N VAL A 565 18.61 -24.67 23.66
CA VAL A 565 19.88 -24.53 22.92
C VAL A 565 19.73 -24.56 21.40
N ARG A 566 18.73 -25.28 20.86
CA ARG A 566 18.60 -25.50 19.40
C ARG A 566 18.26 -24.26 18.61
N PRO A 567 17.43 -23.31 19.08
CA PRO A 567 17.19 -22.08 18.34
C PRO A 567 18.48 -21.33 18.01
N GLU A 568 19.40 -21.22 18.97
CA GLU A 568 20.69 -20.56 18.75
C GLU A 568 21.57 -21.38 17.80
N GLN A 569 21.69 -22.70 18.03
CA GLN A 569 22.52 -23.59 17.21
C GLN A 569 22.08 -23.63 15.74
N VAL A 570 20.78 -23.79 15.48
CA VAL A 570 20.21 -23.80 14.12
C VAL A 570 20.36 -22.43 13.48
N SER A 571 20.26 -21.34 14.26
CA SER A 571 20.50 -20.00 13.72
C SER A 571 21.90 -19.81 13.17
N GLN A 572 22.92 -20.54 13.67
CA GLN A 572 24.28 -20.48 13.12
C GLN A 572 24.39 -20.97 11.67
N ALA A 573 23.44 -21.79 11.21
CA ALA A 573 23.41 -22.25 9.82
C ALA A 573 23.29 -21.10 8.81
N ARG A 574 22.78 -19.92 9.21
CA ARG A 574 22.74 -18.73 8.35
C ARG A 574 24.13 -18.28 7.87
N ILE A 575 25.15 -18.39 8.74
CA ILE A 575 26.54 -18.02 8.42
C ILE A 575 27.13 -19.09 7.49
N LEU A 576 26.79 -20.36 7.74
CA LEU A 576 27.20 -21.46 6.86
C LEU A 576 26.63 -21.28 5.44
N VAL A 577 25.36 -20.89 5.32
CA VAL A 577 24.73 -20.59 4.03
C VAL A 577 25.45 -19.43 3.33
N GLU A 578 25.73 -18.35 4.06
CA GLU A 578 26.41 -17.18 3.51
C GLU A 578 27.74 -17.55 2.86
N SER A 579 28.63 -18.20 3.62
CA SER A 579 29.96 -18.52 3.14
C SER A 579 29.95 -19.65 2.10
N ALA A 580 29.02 -20.61 2.19
CA ALA A 580 28.90 -21.68 1.21
C ALA A 580 28.39 -21.17 -0.15
N VAL A 581 27.38 -20.29 -0.15
CA VAL A 581 26.84 -19.69 -1.38
C VAL A 581 27.91 -18.82 -2.04
N ALA A 582 28.56 -17.94 -1.28
CA ALA A 582 29.60 -17.05 -1.80
C ALA A 582 30.73 -17.83 -2.47
N ARG A 583 31.26 -18.84 -1.78
CA ARG A 583 32.32 -19.70 -2.33
C ARG A 583 31.89 -20.44 -3.59
N THR A 584 30.66 -20.98 -3.61
CA THR A 584 30.15 -21.69 -4.80
C THR A 584 30.02 -20.77 -6.00
N VAL A 585 29.50 -19.56 -5.81
CA VAL A 585 29.42 -18.54 -6.87
C VAL A 585 30.81 -18.24 -7.41
N TRP A 586 31.77 -17.92 -6.54
CA TRP A 586 33.13 -17.60 -6.96
C TRP A 586 33.83 -18.76 -7.67
N ARG A 587 33.62 -20.00 -7.19
CA ARG A 587 34.12 -21.21 -7.84
C ARG A 587 33.56 -21.38 -9.24
N SER A 588 32.25 -21.17 -9.42
CA SER A 588 31.59 -21.33 -10.72
C SER A 588 32.11 -20.37 -11.79
N VAL A 589 32.67 -19.23 -11.37
CA VAL A 589 33.18 -18.18 -12.26
C VAL A 589 34.72 -18.12 -12.32
N GLY A 590 35.41 -19.10 -11.75
CA GLY A 590 36.86 -19.29 -11.91
C GLY A 590 37.76 -18.60 -10.88
N VAL A 591 37.23 -18.12 -9.75
CA VAL A 591 38.07 -17.67 -8.62
C VAL A 591 38.85 -18.85 -8.07
N THR A 592 40.18 -18.73 -7.95
CA THR A 592 41.06 -19.84 -7.54
C THR A 592 41.52 -19.78 -6.09
N LYS A 593 41.41 -18.61 -5.44
CA LYS A 593 41.88 -18.37 -4.07
C LYS A 593 40.84 -17.59 -3.26
N ILE A 594 40.75 -17.90 -1.97
CA ILE A 594 39.88 -17.21 -1.01
C ILE A 594 40.66 -16.83 0.24
N GLN A 595 40.30 -15.71 0.83
CA GLN A 595 40.88 -15.20 2.07
C GLN A 595 39.86 -15.25 3.20
N SER A 596 40.28 -15.68 4.38
CA SER A 596 39.50 -15.58 5.61
C SER A 596 39.62 -14.18 6.19
N VAL A 597 38.51 -13.57 6.58
CA VAL A 597 38.45 -12.20 7.09
C VAL A 597 37.65 -12.14 8.38
N SER A 598 38.19 -11.46 9.38
CA SER A 598 37.58 -11.19 10.67
C SER A 598 37.53 -9.66 10.93
N LYS A 599 36.56 -9.19 11.71
CA LYS A 599 36.63 -7.83 12.28
C LYS A 599 37.41 -7.99 13.59
N GLY A 600 38.72 -7.75 13.55
CA GLY A 600 39.63 -7.97 14.67
C GLY A 600 39.03 -7.68 16.05
N GLY A 601 39.33 -8.54 17.03
CA GLY A 601 38.73 -8.50 18.36
C GLY A 601 37.47 -9.37 18.50
N CYS A 602 37.20 -10.27 17.54
CA CYS A 602 36.09 -11.23 17.63
C CYS A 602 36.40 -12.39 18.58
N CYS A 603 37.60 -12.99 18.47
CA CYS A 603 38.18 -14.00 19.37
C CYS A 603 39.57 -14.42 18.86
N ALA A 604 40.41 -14.99 19.74
CA ALA A 604 41.75 -15.46 19.38
C ALA A 604 41.78 -16.44 18.19
N TYR A 605 40.74 -17.27 18.03
CA TYR A 605 40.67 -18.23 16.92
C TYR A 605 40.43 -17.58 15.56
N CYS A 606 39.54 -16.60 15.49
CA CYS A 606 39.21 -15.92 14.25
C CYS A 606 40.25 -14.87 13.88
N ASP A 607 40.92 -14.26 14.86
CA ASP A 607 42.05 -13.36 14.63
C ASP A 607 43.27 -14.12 14.07
N ALA A 608 43.53 -15.34 14.54
CA ALA A 608 44.61 -16.18 13.99
C ALA A 608 44.36 -16.69 12.57
N LEU A 609 43.09 -16.71 12.14
CA LEU A 609 42.71 -17.07 10.77
C LEU A 609 42.43 -15.84 9.90
N ASP A 610 42.50 -14.64 10.46
CA ASP A 610 42.31 -13.40 9.71
C ASP A 610 43.46 -13.22 8.72
N GLY A 611 43.12 -12.84 7.49
CA GLY A 611 44.07 -12.66 6.40
C GLY A 611 44.62 -13.95 5.77
N LYS A 612 44.35 -15.15 6.33
CA LYS A 612 44.82 -16.43 5.77
C LYS A 612 44.21 -16.65 4.37
N VAL A 613 45.06 -16.92 3.38
CA VAL A 613 44.65 -17.23 1.99
C VAL A 613 44.85 -18.72 1.73
N ILE A 614 43.88 -19.36 1.10
CA ILE A 614 43.94 -20.76 0.66
C ILE A 614 43.40 -20.88 -0.77
N GLY A 615 43.70 -21.99 -1.44
CA GLY A 615 43.02 -22.34 -2.70
C GLY A 615 41.51 -22.51 -2.49
N ILE A 616 40.69 -22.17 -3.47
CA ILE A 616 39.22 -22.25 -3.35
C ILE A 616 38.70 -23.67 -3.11
N GLU A 617 39.50 -24.70 -3.39
CA GLU A 617 39.20 -26.12 -3.11
C GLU A 617 39.83 -26.63 -1.81
N GLU A 618 40.66 -25.83 -1.15
CA GLU A 618 41.37 -26.22 0.07
C GLU A 618 40.52 -25.95 1.32
N ASN A 619 41.09 -26.28 2.49
CA ASN A 619 40.45 -26.16 3.79
C ASN A 619 41.21 -25.20 4.70
N PHE A 620 40.47 -24.41 5.49
CA PHE A 620 41.08 -23.53 6.50
C PHE A 620 41.54 -24.31 7.73
N LEU A 621 40.76 -25.33 8.16
CA LEU A 621 41.07 -26.22 9.28
C LEU A 621 40.68 -27.67 8.95
N GLU A 622 41.54 -28.61 9.38
CA GLU A 622 41.30 -30.06 9.35
C GLU A 622 40.75 -30.57 10.71
N PRO A 623 40.13 -31.77 10.76
CA PRO A 623 39.72 -32.37 12.03
C PRO A 623 40.89 -32.53 13.01
N GLY A 624 40.71 -32.06 14.25
CA GLY A 624 41.79 -32.03 15.24
C GLY A 624 41.60 -30.97 16.32
N GLN A 625 42.71 -30.53 16.92
CA GLN A 625 42.75 -29.41 17.87
C GLN A 625 43.46 -28.22 17.22
N PHE A 626 42.85 -27.04 17.28
CA PHE A 626 43.44 -25.78 16.83
C PHE A 626 43.50 -24.81 18.00
N GLN A 627 44.69 -24.41 18.43
CA GLN A 627 44.89 -23.46 19.52
C GLN A 627 45.91 -22.39 19.10
N PRO A 628 45.46 -21.19 18.71
CA PRO A 628 46.37 -20.08 18.45
C PRO A 628 46.79 -19.38 19.74
N ASP A 629 47.87 -18.60 19.65
CA ASP A 629 48.37 -17.77 20.74
C ASP A 629 47.28 -16.81 21.24
N GLY A 630 47.02 -16.83 22.56
CA GLY A 630 45.96 -16.03 23.19
C GLY A 630 44.60 -16.73 23.34
N ALA A 631 44.46 -18.00 22.95
CA ALA A 631 43.25 -18.79 23.21
C ALA A 631 43.31 -19.54 24.55
N ASP A 632 42.28 -19.39 25.38
CA ASP A 632 42.17 -20.02 26.72
C ASP A 632 42.10 -21.57 26.68
N ALA A 633 41.72 -22.16 25.55
CA ALA A 633 41.58 -23.61 25.35
C ALA A 633 41.79 -24.00 23.88
N PRO A 634 41.98 -25.29 23.53
CA PRO A 634 42.01 -25.71 22.13
C PRO A 634 40.59 -25.79 21.53
N LEU A 635 40.40 -25.21 20.33
CA LEU A 635 39.20 -25.40 19.53
C LEU A 635 39.20 -26.82 18.97
N LYS A 636 38.20 -27.63 19.36
CA LYS A 636 38.00 -28.98 18.82
C LYS A 636 37.25 -28.91 17.49
N VAL A 637 37.96 -29.18 16.40
CA VAL A 637 37.40 -29.22 15.05
C VAL A 637 36.92 -30.63 14.75
N SER A 638 35.59 -30.81 14.71
CA SER A 638 34.96 -32.13 14.52
C SER A 638 34.83 -32.57 13.06
N SER A 639 35.02 -31.65 12.12
CA SER A 639 34.87 -31.88 10.67
C SER A 639 35.67 -30.81 9.91
N ILE A 640 36.06 -31.14 8.68
CA ILE A 640 36.76 -30.23 7.77
C ILE A 640 36.04 -28.87 7.72
N LYS A 641 36.79 -27.78 7.90
CA LYS A 641 36.27 -26.41 7.79
C LYS A 641 36.88 -25.74 6.59
N SER A 642 36.12 -25.74 5.52
CA SER A 642 36.52 -25.17 4.24
C SER A 642 35.97 -23.75 4.04
N HIS A 643 35.06 -23.31 4.92
CA HIS A 643 34.61 -21.93 5.05
C HIS A 643 34.02 -21.67 6.46
N PRO A 644 33.83 -20.40 6.86
CA PRO A 644 33.15 -20.01 8.10
C PRO A 644 31.70 -20.52 8.23
N PRO A 645 31.16 -20.59 9.46
CA PRO A 645 31.83 -20.31 10.72
C PRO A 645 32.76 -21.46 11.17
N TYR A 646 33.95 -21.12 11.68
CA TYR A 646 34.91 -22.12 12.18
C TYR A 646 34.52 -22.68 13.55
N HIS A 647 33.88 -21.85 14.38
CA HIS A 647 33.31 -22.22 15.67
C HIS A 647 32.05 -21.41 15.97
N ASP A 648 31.30 -21.85 16.97
CA ASP A 648 30.05 -21.20 17.37
C ASP A 648 30.31 -19.78 17.90
N GLY A 649 29.44 -18.84 17.51
CA GLY A 649 29.48 -17.45 17.99
C GLY A 649 30.49 -16.52 17.30
N CYS A 650 31.30 -17.00 16.35
CA CYS A 650 32.21 -16.11 15.61
C CYS A 650 31.51 -15.31 14.49
N VAL A 651 32.12 -14.17 14.14
CA VAL A 651 31.67 -13.29 13.05
C VAL A 651 32.74 -13.11 11.97
N CYS A 652 33.35 -14.23 11.59
CA CYS A 652 34.26 -14.37 10.47
C CYS A 652 33.51 -14.62 9.15
N GLY A 653 34.15 -14.29 8.04
CA GLY A 653 33.67 -14.56 6.69
C GLY A 653 34.84 -14.81 5.74
N ILE A 654 34.52 -14.94 4.46
CA ILE A 654 35.53 -15.11 3.40
C ILE A 654 35.38 -14.02 2.35
N GLN A 655 36.45 -13.78 1.59
CA GLN A 655 36.48 -12.89 0.43
C GLN A 655 37.21 -13.57 -0.73
N PRO A 656 36.87 -13.26 -1.99
CA PRO A 656 37.57 -13.78 -3.15
C PRO A 656 38.90 -13.02 -3.30
N VAL A 657 39.99 -13.75 -3.55
CA VAL A 657 41.26 -13.13 -3.93
C VAL A 657 41.26 -13.04 -5.45
N VAL A 658 41.06 -11.82 -5.96
CA VAL A 658 41.09 -11.51 -7.39
C VAL A 658 42.53 -11.12 -7.73
N GLU A 659 43.20 -11.91 -8.58
CA GLU A 659 44.55 -11.63 -9.08
C GLU A 659 44.55 -10.57 -10.19
#